data_AF-A0A7C4ZD67-F1
#
_entry.id   AF-A0A7C4ZD67-F1
#
_cell.length_a   1.000
_cell.length_b   1.000
_cell.length_c   1.000
_cell.angle_alpha   90.00
_cell.angle_beta   90.00
_cell.angle_gamma   90.00
#
_symmetry.space_group_name_H-M   'P 1'
#
loop_
_entity.id
_entity.type
_entity.pdbx_description
1 polymer ?
#
loop_
_entity_poly.entity_id
_entity_poly.type
_entity_poly.pdbx_seq_one_letter_code
_entity_poly.pdbx_strand_id
1 'polypeptide(L)'
;MKTVSVIERSYHDFGKGHNVFPIELKENVEKELEERRERLFAHYREVCGIYELKDETTGEVKKVYFEDYKRDNHHLPLSSIIPKQMVFFKHSLPLRILAFSDYRVHDFKPLIDYVSNLKEKPDLIIYAGDDVERFSLMPLEHLRSLLLRLLPDAQYISEAEAKTLLSKGNSWFLSKEIDGCRLILRFPRYKCGEDYTQRWSAEVANALYYIDIMLKYRSEKLSNDRADISWDLAIIEDEQHVYFCITIDQLGENIFEKLASHAKYGLAAIIGNDDKEMFRAWIHGEKVYELFSSLVKIGSVLFVGLEGSTCGRGPSGMYLESDYKLRLEFVQRLVAEDELIVVVSHTPPKGVLDRAIRYGEESIGSLALRDFVEEEPRVCLVICGHVHSCGGRFETLNNATIVNISSHDDPFSRANIAWITIDEEGKVHVDIRNLPSLVEHIITEDGPDVEEKLKERCNLRNVEAQLFVSYAKKYKDLFEDLPKLATIKFRYGLPWKLMLMMYEKGVKDVIQLNEKVFHDIYPYIPGIYRVHWKKAYAKFMREKSSEAYLMHPLPITRNDKVIVFDTEYNPEKGVLYGFLDLSCGEVQHFWFDEKDKASKYVQLKMKENYIFVHWGGKDEKLLLDELGVNPQTFNLLYFCQTSLVAPIDSTTLKDVHDALCGHMEDEWWKNNFYDIDGIYKLVLCNRILGDPTDTSSRNSLLEANKADIIALRKVLEALFSLPVKSSKQN
;
A
#
# COMPACT_ATOMS: atom_id res chain seq x y z
N MET A 1 -40.73 12.87 -5.60
CA MET A 1 -40.31 14.29 -5.59
C MET A 1 -39.89 14.65 -7.01
N LYS A 2 -40.35 15.81 -7.51
CA LYS A 2 -40.24 16.23 -8.91
C LYS A 2 -38.78 16.49 -9.31
N THR A 3 -38.44 16.12 -10.54
CA THR A 3 -37.19 16.39 -11.27
C THR A 3 -36.66 17.79 -10.92
N VAL A 4 -35.60 17.85 -10.13
CA VAL A 4 -34.89 19.11 -9.88
C VAL A 4 -34.24 19.48 -11.22
N SER A 5 -34.62 20.63 -11.77
CA SER A 5 -34.00 21.21 -12.97
C SER A 5 -32.57 21.66 -12.62
N VAL A 6 -31.67 20.69 -12.49
CA VAL A 6 -30.23 20.92 -12.25
C VAL A 6 -29.53 21.38 -13.54
N ILE A 7 -30.13 21.16 -14.72
CA ILE A 7 -29.54 21.53 -16.02
C ILE A 7 -30.60 22.22 -16.88
N GLU A 8 -30.58 23.56 -16.96
CA GLU A 8 -31.37 24.31 -17.95
C GLU A 8 -30.61 24.32 -19.29
N ARG A 9 -30.77 23.24 -20.08
CA ARG A 9 -30.67 23.28 -21.55
C ARG A 9 -31.34 22.04 -22.13
N SER A 10 -32.26 22.26 -23.06
CA SER A 10 -33.03 21.24 -23.75
C SER A 10 -32.14 20.26 -24.51
N TYR A 11 -32.44 18.97 -24.39
CA TYR A 11 -31.81 17.84 -25.07
C TYR A 11 -31.91 17.87 -26.63
N HIS A 12 -32.34 18.97 -27.25
CA HIS A 12 -32.71 19.01 -28.67
C HIS A 12 -31.76 19.76 -29.60
N ASP A 13 -30.70 20.41 -29.10
CA ASP A 13 -29.76 21.21 -29.92
C ASP A 13 -28.37 20.56 -30.11
N PHE A 14 -28.28 19.23 -30.20
CA PHE A 14 -26.99 18.53 -30.25
C PHE A 14 -26.38 18.40 -31.66
N GLY A 15 -25.57 19.38 -32.05
CA GLY A 15 -24.64 19.33 -33.20
C GLY A 15 -23.40 18.43 -32.95
N LYS A 16 -22.68 18.09 -34.03
CA LYS A 16 -21.54 17.16 -34.04
C LYS A 16 -20.29 17.77 -33.37
N GLY A 17 -19.83 17.17 -32.27
CA GLY A 17 -18.61 17.50 -31.52
C GLY A 17 -18.70 17.00 -30.08
N HIS A 18 -17.57 16.76 -29.40
CA HIS A 18 -17.57 16.49 -27.95
C HIS A 18 -18.05 17.75 -27.22
N ASN A 19 -19.10 17.62 -26.42
CA ASN A 19 -19.65 18.74 -25.66
C ASN A 19 -19.35 18.51 -24.18
N VAL A 20 -18.51 19.39 -23.60
CA VAL A 20 -18.26 19.48 -22.17
C VAL A 20 -19.25 20.48 -21.60
N PHE A 21 -20.00 20.09 -20.59
CA PHE A 21 -21.01 20.93 -19.95
C PHE A 21 -20.67 21.15 -18.48
N PRO A 22 -20.59 22.40 -17.99
CA PRO A 22 -20.44 22.65 -16.57
C PRO A 22 -21.71 22.24 -15.81
N ILE A 23 -21.53 21.73 -14.59
CA ILE A 23 -22.61 21.46 -13.63
C ILE A 23 -22.54 22.57 -12.59
N GLU A 24 -23.56 23.42 -12.58
CA GLU A 24 -23.69 24.52 -11.62
C GLU A 24 -24.85 24.22 -10.66
N LEU A 25 -24.56 24.20 -9.36
CA LEU A 25 -25.59 24.02 -8.34
C LEU A 25 -26.27 25.36 -8.05
N LYS A 26 -27.61 25.35 -8.06
CA LYS A 26 -28.37 26.46 -7.51
C LYS A 26 -28.28 26.41 -5.97
N GLU A 27 -28.23 27.58 -5.32
CA GLU A 27 -28.06 27.71 -3.87
C GLU A 27 -29.09 26.87 -3.06
N ASN A 28 -30.34 26.80 -3.54
CA ASN A 28 -31.37 25.99 -2.89
C ASN A 28 -31.11 24.47 -2.98
N VAL A 29 -30.46 24.01 -4.05
CA VAL A 29 -30.08 22.60 -4.25
C VAL A 29 -28.87 22.27 -3.38
N GLU A 30 -27.89 23.18 -3.30
CA GLU A 30 -26.73 23.03 -2.43
C GLU A 30 -27.14 22.82 -0.97
N LYS A 31 -28.08 23.65 -0.48
CA LYS A 31 -28.64 23.48 0.86
C LYS A 31 -29.36 22.14 1.06
N GLU A 32 -30.15 21.70 0.08
CA GLU A 32 -30.83 20.40 0.14
C GLU A 32 -29.83 19.24 0.21
N LEU A 33 -28.76 19.31 -0.57
CA LEU A 33 -27.71 18.30 -0.60
C LEU A 33 -26.96 18.24 0.74
N GLU A 34 -26.65 19.38 1.36
CA GLU A 34 -25.96 19.37 2.65
C GLU A 34 -26.85 18.84 3.77
N GLU A 35 -28.15 19.18 3.77
CA GLU A 35 -29.11 18.57 4.69
C GLU A 35 -29.24 17.05 4.46
N ARG A 36 -29.16 16.57 3.21
CA ARG A 36 -29.15 15.14 2.91
C ARG A 36 -27.84 14.47 3.36
N ARG A 37 -26.70 15.13 3.15
CA ARG A 37 -25.37 14.68 3.57
C ARG A 37 -25.32 14.41 5.06
N GLU A 38 -25.80 15.33 5.89
CA GLU A 38 -25.84 15.17 7.35
C GLU A 38 -26.76 14.01 7.80
N ARG A 39 -27.90 13.82 7.13
CA ARG A 39 -28.78 12.67 7.40
C ARG A 39 -28.11 11.34 7.06
N LEU A 40 -27.41 11.29 5.92
CA LEU A 40 -26.66 10.11 5.50
C LEU A 40 -25.49 9.85 6.46
N PHE A 41 -24.79 10.90 6.89
CA PHE A 41 -23.72 10.79 7.88
C PHE A 41 -24.23 10.18 9.19
N ALA A 42 -25.34 10.68 9.73
CA ALA A 42 -25.94 10.11 10.93
C ALA A 42 -26.25 8.61 10.79
N HIS A 43 -26.78 8.20 9.63
CA HIS A 43 -27.06 6.80 9.33
C HIS A 43 -25.78 5.94 9.24
N TYR A 44 -24.81 6.34 8.41
CA TYR A 44 -23.58 5.58 8.21
C TYR A 44 -22.69 5.54 9.45
N ARG A 45 -22.73 6.60 10.26
CA ARG A 45 -22.08 6.63 11.57
C ARG A 45 -22.57 5.48 12.45
N GLU A 46 -23.87 5.21 12.47
CA GLU A 46 -24.42 4.10 13.26
C GLU A 46 -24.09 2.74 12.67
N VAL A 47 -24.27 2.54 11.37
CA VAL A 47 -24.09 1.20 10.75
C VAL A 47 -22.63 0.78 10.57
N CYS A 48 -21.71 1.72 10.37
CA CYS A 48 -20.27 1.43 10.34
C CYS A 48 -19.74 1.09 11.75
N GLY A 49 -20.43 1.54 12.80
CA GLY A 49 -20.13 1.22 14.17
C GLY A 49 -18.87 1.90 14.73
N ILE A 50 -18.35 1.29 15.79
CA ILE A 50 -17.26 1.83 16.60
C ILE A 50 -15.96 1.13 16.23
N TYR A 51 -14.92 1.93 16.02
CA TYR A 51 -13.55 1.49 15.80
C TYR A 51 -12.68 1.80 17.01
N GLU A 52 -11.71 0.93 17.28
CA GLU A 52 -10.74 1.09 18.37
C GLU A 52 -9.47 1.76 17.81
N LEU A 53 -9.25 3.02 18.17
CA LEU A 53 -8.02 3.73 17.85
C LEU A 53 -7.02 3.52 18.97
N LYS A 54 -5.85 2.97 18.64
CA LYS A 54 -4.73 2.88 19.58
C LYS A 54 -3.80 4.06 19.34
N ASP A 55 -3.59 4.88 20.37
CA ASP A 55 -2.57 5.92 20.33
C ASP A 55 -1.19 5.24 20.36
N GLU A 56 -0.40 5.41 19.30
CA GLU A 56 0.92 4.76 19.16
C GLU A 56 1.94 5.27 20.19
N THR A 57 1.71 6.44 20.78
CA THR A 57 2.58 7.10 21.75
C THR A 57 2.20 6.85 23.20
N THR A 58 0.92 6.61 23.51
CA THR A 58 0.47 6.36 24.89
C THR A 58 -0.03 4.92 25.10
N GLY A 59 -0.29 4.19 24.02
CA GLY A 59 -0.92 2.88 24.03
C GLY A 59 -2.41 2.93 24.36
N GLU A 60 -2.99 4.11 24.63
CA GLU A 60 -4.38 4.26 25.02
C GLU A 60 -5.31 3.89 23.86
N VAL A 61 -6.29 3.02 24.15
CA VAL A 61 -7.31 2.62 23.18
C VAL A 61 -8.54 3.47 23.36
N LYS A 62 -8.80 4.35 22.39
CA LYS A 62 -9.99 5.18 22.32
C LYS A 62 -11.03 4.54 21.39
N LYS A 63 -12.22 4.31 21.91
CA LYS A 63 -13.38 3.88 21.11
C LYS A 63 -14.05 5.09 20.49
N VAL A 64 -14.11 5.15 19.16
CA VAL A 64 -14.78 6.22 18.42
C VAL A 64 -15.63 5.64 17.30
N TYR A 65 -16.69 6.34 16.90
CA TYR A 65 -17.38 5.96 15.67
C TYR A 65 -16.45 6.19 14.49
N PHE A 66 -16.42 5.22 13.57
CA PHE A 66 -15.45 5.25 12.48
C PHE A 66 -15.69 6.44 11.53
N GLU A 67 -16.96 6.74 11.20
CA GLU A 67 -17.31 7.93 10.41
C GLU A 67 -16.99 9.25 11.14
N ASP A 68 -17.12 9.32 12.48
CA ASP A 68 -16.72 10.51 13.25
C ASP A 68 -15.21 10.74 13.11
N TYR A 69 -14.41 9.68 13.27
CA TYR A 69 -12.95 9.74 13.09
C TYR A 69 -12.58 10.19 11.67
N LYS A 70 -13.20 9.61 10.64
CA LYS A 70 -12.94 10.01 9.25
C LYS A 70 -13.29 11.47 9.01
N ARG A 71 -14.44 11.94 9.49
CA ARG A 71 -14.86 13.33 9.34
C ARG A 71 -13.89 14.30 10.02
N ASP A 72 -13.38 13.95 11.21
CA ASP A 72 -12.45 14.81 11.94
C ASP A 72 -11.08 14.93 11.26
N ASN A 73 -10.65 13.89 10.53
CA ASN A 73 -9.35 13.85 9.86
C ASN A 73 -9.41 14.20 8.36
N HIS A 74 -10.58 14.06 7.75
CA HIS A 74 -10.76 14.13 6.31
C HIS A 74 -12.20 14.54 5.94
N HIS A 75 -12.47 15.85 6.01
CA HIS A 75 -13.75 16.41 5.58
C HIS A 75 -13.58 17.21 4.29
N LEU A 76 -14.22 16.71 3.22
CA LEU A 76 -14.28 17.42 1.94
C LEU A 76 -15.47 18.38 1.91
N PRO A 77 -15.34 19.59 1.33
CA PRO A 77 -16.50 20.45 1.09
C PRO A 77 -17.40 19.83 0.01
N LEU A 78 -18.70 20.10 0.07
CA LEU A 78 -19.70 19.58 -0.89
C LEU A 78 -19.31 19.82 -2.35
N SER A 79 -18.74 20.99 -2.66
CA SER A 79 -18.27 21.37 -3.99
C SER A 79 -17.14 20.51 -4.54
N SER A 80 -16.47 19.71 -3.70
CA SER A 80 -15.47 18.72 -4.11
C SER A 80 -16.08 17.34 -4.33
N ILE A 81 -17.22 17.03 -3.71
CA ILE A 81 -17.91 15.73 -3.79
C ILE A 81 -18.79 15.65 -5.04
N ILE A 82 -19.44 16.75 -5.40
CA ILE A 82 -20.34 16.82 -6.54
C ILE A 82 -19.55 16.99 -7.85
N PRO A 83 -19.90 16.26 -8.93
CA PRO A 83 -19.26 16.44 -10.24
C PRO A 83 -19.39 17.88 -10.75
N LYS A 84 -18.33 18.39 -11.37
CA LYS A 84 -18.23 19.76 -11.87
C LYS A 84 -18.61 19.89 -13.34
N GLN A 85 -18.56 18.79 -14.07
CA GLN A 85 -18.85 18.77 -15.49
C GLN A 85 -19.34 17.41 -15.96
N MET A 86 -20.01 17.41 -17.11
CA MET A 86 -20.42 16.21 -17.82
C MET A 86 -19.93 16.26 -19.27
N VAL A 87 -19.33 15.16 -19.72
CA VAL A 87 -18.90 14.96 -21.10
C VAL A 87 -19.88 14.03 -21.79
N PHE A 88 -20.38 14.43 -22.96
CA PHE A 88 -21.39 13.66 -23.70
C PHE A 88 -20.90 13.15 -25.06
N PHE A 89 -21.25 11.90 -25.37
CA PHE A 89 -21.00 11.25 -26.65
C PHE A 89 -22.28 10.58 -27.17
N LYS A 90 -22.56 10.75 -28.46
CA LYS A 90 -23.61 9.97 -29.13
C LYS A 90 -23.11 8.55 -29.39
N HIS A 91 -23.91 7.58 -29.01
CA HIS A 91 -23.63 6.16 -29.19
C HIS A 91 -24.94 5.36 -29.19
N SER A 92 -24.93 4.23 -29.89
CA SER A 92 -25.98 3.21 -29.84
C SER A 92 -25.33 1.93 -29.35
N LEU A 93 -25.97 1.23 -28.42
CA LEU A 93 -25.52 -0.07 -27.94
C LEU A 93 -25.32 -1.04 -29.13
N PRO A 94 -24.38 -1.98 -29.04
CA PRO A 94 -23.63 -2.37 -27.85
C PRO A 94 -22.43 -1.46 -27.53
N LEU A 95 -22.13 -1.28 -26.24
CA LEU A 95 -20.99 -0.50 -25.75
C LEU A 95 -19.87 -1.44 -25.27
N ARG A 96 -18.65 -1.30 -25.83
CA ARG A 96 -17.50 -2.13 -25.47
C ARG A 96 -16.52 -1.37 -24.59
N ILE A 97 -16.16 -1.98 -23.46
CA ILE A 97 -15.30 -1.41 -22.44
C ILE A 97 -14.10 -2.34 -22.23
N LEU A 98 -12.90 -1.77 -22.18
CA LEU A 98 -11.73 -2.48 -21.65
C LEU A 98 -11.41 -1.91 -20.27
N ALA A 99 -11.44 -2.75 -19.24
CA ALA A 99 -11.18 -2.33 -17.86
C ALA A 99 -9.95 -3.02 -17.28
N PHE A 100 -9.20 -2.30 -16.46
CA PHE A 100 -8.08 -2.82 -15.68
C PHE A 100 -7.86 -1.96 -14.43
N SER A 101 -7.21 -2.52 -13.42
CA SER A 101 -7.00 -1.85 -12.13
C SER A 101 -5.75 -2.39 -11.44
N ASP A 102 -5.21 -1.58 -10.52
CA ASP A 102 -4.04 -1.86 -9.69
C ASP A 102 -2.85 -2.37 -10.51
N TYR A 103 -2.61 -1.71 -11.64
CA TYR A 103 -1.46 -1.99 -12.51
C TYR A 103 -0.23 -1.36 -11.86
N ARG A 104 0.30 -1.99 -10.80
CA ARG A 104 1.31 -1.40 -9.90
C ARG A 104 2.76 -1.77 -10.24
N VAL A 105 2.98 -3.00 -10.68
CA VAL A 105 4.33 -3.56 -10.94
C VAL A 105 4.51 -4.05 -12.37
N HIS A 106 3.42 -4.19 -13.12
CA HIS A 106 3.46 -4.70 -14.49
C HIS A 106 4.03 -3.67 -15.45
N ASP A 107 4.68 -4.16 -16.50
CA ASP A 107 5.20 -3.36 -17.61
C ASP A 107 4.04 -2.87 -18.49
N PHE A 108 4.06 -1.64 -18.98
CA PHE A 108 2.99 -1.12 -19.83
C PHE A 108 3.00 -1.69 -21.25
N LYS A 109 4.14 -2.18 -21.74
CA LYS A 109 4.29 -2.65 -23.11
C LYS A 109 3.30 -3.78 -23.46
N PRO A 110 3.14 -4.86 -22.66
CA PRO A 110 2.11 -5.87 -22.90
C PRO A 110 0.68 -5.32 -23.03
N LEU A 111 0.30 -4.34 -22.20
CA LEU A 111 -1.02 -3.71 -22.25
C LEU A 111 -1.17 -2.86 -23.53
N ILE A 112 -0.18 -2.02 -23.83
CA ILE A 112 -0.19 -1.19 -25.04
C ILE A 112 -0.24 -2.06 -26.30
N ASP A 113 0.58 -3.11 -26.37
CA ASP A 113 0.63 -4.04 -27.50
C ASP A 113 -0.70 -4.78 -27.63
N TYR A 114 -1.31 -5.19 -26.51
CA TYR A 114 -2.63 -5.81 -26.52
C TYR A 114 -3.69 -4.88 -27.13
N VAL A 115 -3.83 -3.65 -26.62
CA VAL A 115 -4.85 -2.70 -27.10
C VAL A 115 -4.58 -2.26 -28.55
N SER A 116 -3.30 -2.08 -28.92
CA SER A 116 -2.89 -1.74 -30.28
C SER A 116 -3.30 -2.79 -31.30
N ASN A 117 -3.21 -4.08 -30.94
CA ASN A 117 -3.47 -5.21 -31.83
C ASN A 117 -4.92 -5.72 -31.82
N LEU A 118 -5.80 -5.13 -31.00
CA LEU A 118 -7.22 -5.46 -31.03
C LEU A 118 -7.83 -5.19 -32.41
N LYS A 119 -8.46 -6.21 -33.00
CA LYS A 119 -9.23 -6.10 -34.25
C LYS A 119 -10.39 -5.12 -34.12
N GLU A 120 -11.07 -5.17 -32.98
CA GLU A 120 -12.14 -4.26 -32.61
C GLU A 120 -11.67 -3.37 -31.47
N LYS A 121 -11.70 -2.05 -31.68
CA LYS A 121 -11.30 -1.09 -30.65
C LYS A 121 -12.40 -0.96 -29.58
N PRO A 122 -12.03 -0.83 -28.29
CA PRO A 122 -12.99 -0.51 -27.25
C PRO A 122 -13.60 0.87 -27.51
N ASP A 123 -14.84 1.07 -27.07
CA ASP A 123 -15.47 2.37 -27.08
C ASP A 123 -14.90 3.25 -25.96
N LEU A 124 -14.65 2.67 -24.78
CA LEU A 124 -14.04 3.33 -23.63
C LEU A 124 -13.03 2.39 -22.94
N ILE A 125 -11.89 2.93 -22.48
CA ILE A 125 -10.98 2.24 -21.56
C ILE A 125 -11.20 2.79 -20.15
N ILE A 126 -11.19 1.92 -19.13
CA ILE A 126 -11.42 2.29 -17.74
C ILE A 126 -10.25 1.85 -16.87
N TYR A 127 -9.73 2.77 -16.05
CA TYR A 127 -8.78 2.50 -14.98
C TYR A 127 -9.38 2.81 -13.61
N ALA A 128 -9.32 1.84 -12.69
CA ALA A 128 -9.97 1.94 -11.37
C ALA A 128 -9.03 1.55 -10.22
N GLY A 129 -7.79 2.05 -10.22
CA GLY A 129 -6.72 1.53 -9.36
C GLY A 129 -5.76 2.59 -8.82
N ASP A 130 -4.84 2.13 -7.97
CA ASP A 130 -3.76 2.93 -7.37
C ASP A 130 -2.64 3.30 -8.37
N ASP A 131 -1.69 4.12 -7.92
CA ASP A 131 -0.42 4.42 -8.59
C ASP A 131 -0.60 5.11 -9.96
N VAL A 132 -1.59 6.01 -10.05
CA VAL A 132 -1.86 6.79 -11.28
C VAL A 132 -0.64 7.61 -11.75
N GLU A 133 0.30 7.91 -10.84
CA GLU A 133 1.56 8.58 -11.17
C GLU A 133 2.47 7.78 -12.12
N ARG A 134 2.27 6.46 -12.24
CA ARG A 134 3.01 5.62 -13.19
C ARG A 134 2.61 5.88 -14.64
N PHE A 135 1.41 6.42 -14.88
CA PHE A 135 0.82 6.51 -16.21
C PHE A 135 1.12 7.82 -16.93
N SER A 136 1.48 8.87 -16.21
CA SER A 136 1.75 10.16 -16.83
C SER A 136 2.77 10.95 -16.03
N LEU A 137 3.24 12.03 -16.63
CA LEU A 137 4.01 13.04 -15.93
C LEU A 137 3.07 14.02 -15.20
N MET A 138 3.56 14.68 -14.16
CA MET A 138 2.81 15.70 -13.46
C MET A 138 2.53 16.89 -14.40
N PRO A 139 1.27 17.33 -14.56
CA PRO A 139 0.96 18.50 -15.39
C PRO A 139 1.69 19.75 -14.90
N LEU A 140 2.23 20.55 -15.85
CA LEU A 140 2.94 21.79 -15.54
C LEU A 140 2.08 22.80 -14.77
N GLU A 141 0.79 22.91 -15.09
CA GLU A 141 -0.12 23.81 -14.38
C GLU A 141 -0.34 23.39 -12.92
N HIS A 142 -0.35 22.08 -12.65
CA HIS A 142 -0.46 21.57 -11.29
C HIS A 142 0.82 21.86 -10.50
N LEU A 143 1.98 21.60 -11.11
CA LEU A 143 3.28 21.94 -10.54
C LEU A 143 3.39 23.44 -10.25
N ARG A 144 2.93 24.29 -11.18
CA ARG A 144 2.86 25.74 -11.01
C ARG A 144 2.00 26.11 -9.80
N SER A 145 0.82 25.52 -9.67
CA SER A 145 -0.07 25.77 -8.51
C SER A 145 0.60 25.35 -7.19
N LEU A 146 1.29 24.21 -7.17
CA LEU A 146 2.02 23.73 -6.01
C LEU A 146 3.16 24.67 -5.63
N LEU A 147 3.95 25.12 -6.60
CA LEU A 147 5.02 26.10 -6.37
C LEU A 147 4.50 27.42 -5.83
N LEU A 148 3.41 27.96 -6.36
CA LEU A 148 2.82 29.21 -5.85
C LEU A 148 2.28 29.08 -4.42
N ARG A 149 1.84 27.88 -4.00
CA ARG A 149 1.46 27.63 -2.60
C ARG A 149 2.68 27.61 -1.67
N LEU A 150 3.81 27.07 -2.13
CA LEU A 150 5.06 27.03 -1.38
C LEU A 150 5.79 28.38 -1.39
N LEU A 151 5.58 29.19 -2.43
CA LEU A 151 6.24 30.46 -2.70
C LEU A 151 5.19 31.56 -2.95
N PRO A 152 4.46 32.03 -1.92
CA PRO A 152 3.33 32.95 -2.08
C PRO A 152 3.71 34.33 -2.64
N ASP A 153 4.96 34.74 -2.48
CA ASP A 153 5.51 36.00 -3.03
C ASP A 153 5.92 35.89 -4.51
N ALA A 154 5.93 34.67 -5.06
CA ALA A 154 6.26 34.42 -6.45
C ALA A 154 5.10 34.79 -7.36
N GLN A 155 5.41 35.38 -8.51
CA GLN A 155 4.47 35.57 -9.61
C GLN A 155 4.92 34.75 -10.81
N TYR A 156 4.03 33.95 -11.37
CA TYR A 156 4.33 33.26 -12.61
C TYR A 156 4.21 34.21 -13.80
N ILE A 157 5.17 34.17 -14.72
CA ILE A 157 5.11 34.88 -16.00
C ILE A 157 5.31 33.90 -17.15
N SER A 158 4.68 34.19 -18.29
CA SER A 158 4.87 33.36 -19.49
C SER A 158 6.26 33.55 -20.09
N GLU A 159 6.75 32.55 -20.84
CA GLU A 159 8.01 32.65 -21.59
C GLU A 159 8.04 33.88 -22.52
N ALA A 160 6.93 34.15 -23.23
CA ALA A 160 6.80 35.30 -24.11
C ALA A 160 6.87 36.64 -23.34
N GLU A 161 6.25 36.71 -22.16
CA GLU A 161 6.29 37.87 -21.29
C GLU A 161 7.71 38.09 -20.73
N ALA A 162 8.36 37.03 -20.24
CA ALA A 162 9.72 37.08 -19.74
C ALA A 162 10.71 37.56 -20.82
N LYS A 163 10.64 36.99 -22.03
CA LYS A 163 11.43 37.43 -23.20
C LYS A 163 11.19 38.91 -23.51
N THR A 164 9.95 39.36 -23.45
CA THR A 164 9.61 40.78 -23.70
C THR A 164 10.18 41.70 -22.64
N LEU A 165 10.09 41.33 -21.35
CA LEU A 165 10.60 42.14 -20.23
C LEU A 165 12.12 42.24 -20.26
N LEU A 166 12.81 41.13 -20.52
CA LEU A 166 14.27 41.03 -20.47
C LEU A 166 14.93 41.58 -21.74
N SER A 167 14.25 41.59 -22.88
CA SER A 167 14.74 42.22 -24.11
C SER A 167 14.90 43.75 -24.01
N LYS A 168 14.16 44.40 -23.10
CA LYS A 168 14.27 45.85 -22.84
C LYS A 168 15.57 46.26 -22.10
N GLY A 169 16.33 45.30 -21.58
CA GLY A 169 17.57 45.51 -20.80
C GLY A 169 18.89 45.42 -21.57
N ASN A 170 18.88 45.33 -22.92
CA ASN A 170 20.08 45.24 -23.77
C ASN A 170 21.06 44.07 -23.46
N SER A 171 20.59 42.82 -23.52
CA SER A 171 21.51 41.67 -23.61
C SER A 171 20.90 40.52 -24.41
N TRP A 172 21.55 40.16 -25.53
CA TRP A 172 21.22 38.99 -26.33
C TRP A 172 21.58 37.66 -25.63
N PHE A 173 22.39 37.71 -24.57
CA PHE A 173 22.74 36.51 -23.78
C PHE A 173 21.55 36.00 -22.95
N LEU A 174 20.67 36.89 -22.49
CA LEU A 174 19.52 36.55 -21.63
C LEU A 174 18.41 35.77 -22.34
N SER A 175 18.31 35.84 -23.67
CA SER A 175 17.25 35.12 -24.40
C SER A 175 17.50 33.62 -24.51
N LYS A 176 18.77 33.18 -24.49
CA LYS A 176 19.14 31.75 -24.58
C LYS A 176 18.88 30.98 -23.28
N GLU A 177 18.90 31.67 -22.14
CA GLU A 177 18.68 31.06 -20.82
C GLU A 177 17.19 30.84 -20.52
N ILE A 178 16.28 31.42 -21.32
CA ILE A 178 14.83 31.32 -21.18
C ILE A 178 14.24 30.31 -22.19
N ASP A 179 14.93 30.07 -23.30
CA ASP A 179 14.49 29.14 -24.35
C ASP A 179 14.36 27.71 -23.79
N GLY A 180 13.12 27.19 -23.75
CA GLY A 180 12.84 25.85 -23.22
C GLY A 180 12.47 25.80 -21.73
N CYS A 181 12.51 26.93 -21.01
CA CYS A 181 12.04 26.99 -19.63
C CYS A 181 10.52 26.79 -19.58
N ARG A 182 10.08 25.83 -18.77
CA ARG A 182 8.66 25.46 -18.64
C ARG A 182 7.97 26.23 -17.52
N LEU A 183 8.72 26.78 -16.56
CA LEU A 183 8.19 27.66 -15.52
C LEU A 183 9.11 28.86 -15.28
N ILE A 184 8.55 30.06 -15.11
CA ILE A 184 9.30 31.27 -14.78
C ILE A 184 8.64 31.97 -13.59
N LEU A 185 9.35 32.03 -12.46
CA LEU A 185 8.91 32.69 -11.23
C LEU A 185 9.56 34.06 -11.12
N ARG A 186 8.77 35.10 -10.89
CA ARG A 186 9.19 36.49 -10.70
C ARG A 186 8.97 36.89 -9.24
N PHE A 187 10.00 37.44 -8.60
CA PHE A 187 9.96 37.96 -7.25
C PHE A 187 10.31 39.45 -7.23
N PRO A 188 9.70 40.25 -6.33
CA PRO A 188 10.08 41.65 -6.16
C PRO A 188 11.49 41.78 -5.55
N ARG A 189 12.26 42.76 -6.03
CA ARG A 189 13.54 43.18 -5.46
C ARG A 189 13.27 44.24 -4.40
N TYR A 190 13.39 43.88 -3.11
CA TYR A 190 13.23 44.87 -2.03
C TYR A 190 14.48 45.75 -1.89
N LYS A 191 14.28 47.06 -1.68
CA LYS A 191 15.38 48.02 -1.45
C LYS A 191 15.88 47.92 -0.02
N CYS A 192 17.04 47.27 0.20
CA CYS A 192 18.11 47.57 1.19
C CYS A 192 18.77 46.30 1.79
N GLY A 193 20.11 46.19 1.69
CA GLY A 193 20.98 45.60 2.74
C GLY A 193 21.40 44.12 2.70
N GLU A 194 20.57 43.20 2.20
CA GLU A 194 20.89 41.75 2.13
C GLU A 194 21.09 41.29 0.68
N ASP A 195 21.88 40.22 0.47
CA ASP A 195 22.02 39.53 -0.83
C ASP A 195 20.76 38.68 -1.09
N TYR A 196 19.63 39.35 -1.37
CA TYR A 196 18.29 38.75 -1.49
C TYR A 196 18.19 37.67 -2.56
N THR A 197 19.07 37.70 -3.57
CA THR A 197 19.16 36.63 -4.57
C THR A 197 19.49 35.30 -3.90
N GLN A 198 20.36 35.29 -2.88
CA GLN A 198 20.64 34.08 -2.09
C GLN A 198 19.42 33.60 -1.30
N ARG A 199 18.65 34.51 -0.72
CA ARG A 199 17.44 34.17 0.04
C ARG A 199 16.38 33.53 -0.86
N TRP A 200 16.01 34.17 -1.96
CA TRP A 200 15.03 33.61 -2.89
C TRP A 200 15.54 32.31 -3.53
N SER A 201 16.84 32.20 -3.78
CA SER A 201 17.44 30.94 -4.25
C SER A 201 17.27 29.81 -3.25
N ALA A 202 17.45 30.08 -1.95
CA ALA A 202 17.23 29.09 -0.90
C ALA A 202 15.75 28.70 -0.78
N GLU A 203 14.83 29.66 -0.86
CA GLU A 203 13.39 29.39 -0.82
C GLU A 203 12.92 28.57 -2.03
N VAL A 204 13.34 28.94 -3.24
CA VAL A 204 13.05 28.19 -4.47
C VAL A 204 13.67 26.79 -4.42
N ALA A 205 14.94 26.66 -3.99
CA ALA A 205 15.60 25.36 -3.86
C ALA A 205 14.89 24.45 -2.83
N ASN A 206 14.45 25.00 -1.69
CA ASN A 206 13.68 24.25 -0.70
C ASN A 206 12.31 23.83 -1.23
N ALA A 207 11.61 24.68 -1.97
CA ALA A 207 10.34 24.34 -2.59
C ALA A 207 10.51 23.21 -3.63
N LEU A 208 11.53 23.30 -4.50
CA LEU A 208 11.85 22.26 -5.46
C LEU A 208 12.26 20.95 -4.77
N TYR A 209 13.07 21.03 -3.70
CA TYR A 209 13.46 19.87 -2.90
C TYR A 209 12.25 19.22 -2.21
N TYR A 210 11.31 20.02 -1.69
CA TYR A 210 10.08 19.50 -1.09
C TYR A 210 9.20 18.79 -2.12
N ILE A 211 9.07 19.35 -3.33
CA ILE A 211 8.37 18.71 -4.46
C ILE A 211 9.08 17.42 -4.86
N ASP A 212 10.41 17.45 -4.95
CA ASP A 212 11.24 16.29 -5.27
C ASP A 212 11.09 15.18 -4.22
N ILE A 213 11.10 15.50 -2.92
CA ILE A 213 10.77 14.54 -1.86
C ILE A 213 9.33 14.02 -2.02
N MET A 214 8.36 14.89 -2.26
CA MET A 214 6.97 14.47 -2.43
C MET A 214 6.80 13.47 -3.58
N LEU A 215 7.55 13.66 -4.66
CA LEU A 215 7.57 12.75 -5.81
C LEU A 215 8.42 11.49 -5.52
N LYS A 216 9.55 11.61 -4.82
CA LYS A 216 10.49 10.53 -4.52
C LYS A 216 10.06 9.60 -3.39
N TYR A 217 9.44 10.11 -2.33
CA TYR A 217 9.07 9.37 -1.11
C TYR A 217 8.09 8.21 -1.39
N ARG A 218 7.49 8.16 -2.59
CA ARG A 218 6.68 7.02 -3.04
C ARG A 218 7.38 6.11 -4.06
N SER A 219 8.34 6.63 -4.84
CA SER A 219 9.15 5.84 -5.79
C SER A 219 10.03 4.77 -5.12
N GLU A 220 10.35 4.90 -3.82
CA GLU A 220 11.11 3.87 -3.09
C GLU A 220 10.32 2.57 -2.86
N LYS A 221 8.99 2.57 -3.07
CA LYS A 221 8.13 1.37 -2.93
C LYS A 221 7.76 0.68 -4.24
N LEU A 222 7.91 1.33 -5.40
CA LEU A 222 7.41 0.84 -6.69
C LEU A 222 8.49 1.01 -7.77
N SER A 223 8.67 -0.03 -8.59
CA SER A 223 9.70 -0.26 -9.61
C SER A 223 10.36 0.95 -10.29
N ASN A 224 11.64 0.79 -10.67
CA ASN A 224 12.57 1.70 -11.37
C ASN A 224 12.11 2.38 -12.69
N ASP A 225 10.85 2.32 -13.08
CA ASP A 225 10.32 3.09 -14.22
C ASP A 225 10.08 4.54 -13.75
N ARG A 226 11.18 5.25 -13.50
CA ARG A 226 11.19 6.62 -12.97
C ARG A 226 10.77 7.62 -14.05
N ALA A 227 9.85 8.51 -13.70
CA ALA A 227 9.92 9.86 -14.22
C ALA A 227 10.98 10.61 -13.39
N ASP A 228 12.25 10.54 -13.79
CA ASP A 228 13.26 11.43 -13.22
C ASP A 228 12.92 12.85 -13.68
N ILE A 229 12.66 13.73 -12.72
CA ILE A 229 12.50 15.15 -12.97
C ILE A 229 13.83 15.82 -12.64
N SER A 230 14.53 16.31 -13.66
CA SER A 230 15.66 17.21 -13.45
C SER A 230 15.20 18.65 -13.55
N TRP A 231 15.74 19.46 -12.63
CA TRP A 231 15.48 20.88 -12.54
C TRP A 231 16.75 21.61 -12.94
N ASP A 232 16.71 22.29 -14.07
CA ASP A 232 17.75 23.27 -14.39
C ASP A 232 17.21 24.66 -14.06
N LEU A 233 17.95 25.39 -13.23
CA LEU A 233 17.57 26.69 -12.75
C LEU A 233 18.54 27.75 -13.27
N ALA A 234 18.02 28.68 -14.06
CA ALA A 234 18.69 29.93 -14.40
C ALA A 234 18.11 31.08 -13.58
N ILE A 235 18.98 31.97 -13.09
CA ILE A 235 18.59 33.14 -12.30
C ILE A 235 18.92 34.39 -13.10
N ILE A 236 17.91 35.21 -13.33
CA ILE A 236 18.03 36.47 -14.06
C ILE A 236 17.57 37.60 -13.15
N GLU A 237 18.20 38.78 -13.22
CA GLU A 237 17.83 39.94 -12.41
C GLU A 237 17.63 41.19 -13.26
N ASP A 238 16.69 42.04 -12.84
CA ASP A 238 16.59 43.44 -13.29
C ASP A 238 16.55 44.41 -12.09
N GLU A 239 16.34 45.70 -12.34
CA GLU A 239 16.31 46.74 -11.29
C GLU A 239 15.20 46.55 -10.24
N GLN A 240 14.13 45.83 -10.59
CA GLN A 240 12.92 45.69 -9.79
C GLN A 240 12.60 44.24 -9.40
N HIS A 241 13.16 43.24 -10.08
CA HIS A 241 12.78 41.84 -9.89
C HIS A 241 13.95 40.86 -10.02
N VAL A 242 13.75 39.68 -9.43
CA VAL A 242 14.56 38.47 -9.65
C VAL A 242 13.67 37.42 -10.32
N TYR A 243 14.18 36.76 -11.35
CA TYR A 243 13.49 35.75 -12.14
C TYR A 243 14.20 34.41 -11.98
N PHE A 244 13.44 33.38 -11.65
CA PHE A 244 13.88 31.99 -11.60
C PHE A 244 13.27 31.26 -12.80
N CYS A 245 14.10 31.01 -13.80
CA CYS A 245 13.75 30.29 -15.02
C CYS A 245 14.05 28.81 -14.81
N ILE A 246 13.00 28.01 -14.71
CA ILE A 246 13.06 26.59 -14.38
C ILE A 246 12.77 25.79 -15.66
N THR A 247 13.79 25.09 -16.14
CA THR A 247 13.63 24.04 -17.15
C THR A 247 13.32 22.74 -16.43
N ILE A 248 12.29 22.06 -16.93
CA ILE A 248 11.83 20.80 -16.37
C ILE A 248 11.93 19.76 -17.47
N ASP A 249 12.95 18.92 -17.36
CA ASP A 249 13.02 17.73 -18.18
C ASP A 249 12.25 16.63 -17.46
N GLN A 250 11.00 16.48 -17.87
CA GLN A 250 10.22 15.30 -17.53
C GLN A 250 10.39 14.28 -18.65
N LEU A 251 11.14 13.22 -18.39
CA LEU A 251 11.27 12.09 -19.30
C LEU A 251 10.11 11.13 -19.07
N GLY A 252 9.30 10.87 -20.11
CA GLY A 252 8.21 9.91 -20.04
C GLY A 252 7.10 10.18 -21.05
N GLU A 253 6.43 9.12 -21.49
CA GLU A 253 5.22 9.19 -22.32
C GLU A 253 3.98 9.27 -21.43
N ASN A 254 2.94 10.00 -21.84
CA ASN A 254 1.64 9.90 -21.19
C ASN A 254 0.96 8.60 -21.64
N ILE A 255 1.11 7.55 -20.84
CA ILE A 255 0.53 6.21 -21.08
C ILE A 255 -1.00 6.27 -21.09
N PHE A 256 -1.63 7.11 -20.27
CA PHE A 256 -3.10 7.27 -20.34
C PHE A 256 -3.54 7.81 -21.69
N GLU A 257 -2.87 8.85 -22.21
CA GLU A 257 -3.17 9.41 -23.54
C GLU A 257 -2.91 8.37 -24.65
N LYS A 258 -1.82 7.62 -24.54
CA LYS A 258 -1.50 6.54 -25.49
C LYS A 258 -2.60 5.47 -25.51
N LEU A 259 -3.04 5.00 -24.34
CA LEU A 259 -4.14 4.04 -24.22
C LEU A 259 -5.45 4.65 -24.76
N ALA A 260 -5.78 5.88 -24.37
CA ALA A 260 -6.97 6.60 -24.82
C ALA A 260 -7.03 6.72 -26.35
N SER A 261 -5.89 6.90 -27.02
CA SER A 261 -5.80 6.97 -28.48
C SER A 261 -6.30 5.70 -29.20
N HIS A 262 -6.30 4.56 -28.51
CA HIS A 262 -6.81 3.29 -29.03
C HIS A 262 -8.27 3.02 -28.68
N ALA A 263 -8.96 3.94 -27.99
CA ALA A 263 -10.38 3.87 -27.72
C ALA A 263 -11.15 4.91 -28.53
N LYS A 264 -12.40 4.60 -28.88
CA LYS A 264 -13.24 5.51 -29.68
C LYS A 264 -13.48 6.83 -28.97
N TYR A 265 -13.86 6.76 -27.70
CA TYR A 265 -14.18 7.92 -26.87
C TYR A 265 -13.09 8.27 -25.88
N GLY A 266 -12.12 7.37 -25.62
CA GLY A 266 -10.94 7.66 -24.80
C GLY A 266 -10.79 6.74 -23.59
N LEU A 267 -10.16 7.29 -22.55
CA LEU A 267 -9.91 6.62 -21.29
C LEU A 267 -10.53 7.42 -20.15
N ALA A 268 -11.15 6.71 -19.21
CA ALA A 268 -11.69 7.31 -18.00
C ALA A 268 -11.05 6.64 -16.76
N ALA A 269 -10.67 7.42 -15.77
CA ALA A 269 -9.97 6.90 -14.60
C ALA A 269 -10.37 7.58 -13.29
N ILE A 270 -10.12 6.86 -12.20
CA ILE A 270 -10.17 7.34 -10.81
C ILE A 270 -8.87 6.97 -10.11
N ILE A 271 -8.59 7.63 -8.98
CA ILE A 271 -7.48 7.25 -8.10
C ILE A 271 -7.90 6.16 -7.10
N GLY A 272 -6.93 5.41 -6.60
CA GLY A 272 -7.14 4.41 -5.55
C GLY A 272 -6.93 4.93 -4.13
N ASN A 273 -6.96 4.03 -3.14
CA ASN A 273 -6.83 4.39 -1.73
C ASN A 273 -5.38 4.67 -1.32
N ASP A 274 -4.42 4.07 -2.01
CA ASP A 274 -3.01 4.36 -1.81
C ASP A 274 -2.67 5.72 -2.42
N ASP A 275 -3.39 6.24 -3.41
CA ASP A 275 -3.21 7.59 -3.96
C ASP A 275 -3.55 8.70 -2.96
N LYS A 276 -2.96 9.89 -3.15
CA LYS A 276 -3.42 11.11 -2.49
C LYS A 276 -4.37 11.83 -3.43
N GLU A 277 -5.31 12.61 -2.89
CA GLU A 277 -6.25 13.42 -3.70
C GLU A 277 -5.58 14.24 -4.81
N MET A 278 -4.39 14.80 -4.55
CA MET A 278 -3.67 15.59 -5.55
C MET A 278 -3.22 14.79 -6.77
N PHE A 279 -3.14 13.46 -6.67
CA PHE A 279 -2.72 12.58 -7.76
C PHE A 279 -3.78 12.45 -8.87
N ARG A 280 -5.02 12.91 -8.63
CA ARG A 280 -6.00 13.14 -9.70
C ARG A 280 -5.43 13.96 -10.85
N ALA A 281 -4.48 14.86 -10.59
CA ALA A 281 -3.83 15.66 -11.61
C ALA A 281 -3.08 14.81 -12.67
N TRP A 282 -2.67 13.58 -12.36
CA TRP A 282 -2.03 12.66 -13.31
C TRP A 282 -3.04 12.00 -14.26
N ILE A 283 -4.34 12.12 -14.01
CA ILE A 283 -5.37 11.67 -14.93
C ILE A 283 -5.66 12.81 -15.91
N HIS A 284 -4.74 13.02 -16.86
CA HIS A 284 -4.82 14.08 -17.87
C HIS A 284 -4.31 13.63 -19.24
N GLY A 285 -4.65 14.40 -20.27
CA GLY A 285 -4.24 14.13 -21.65
C GLY A 285 -5.41 14.20 -22.64
N GLU A 286 -5.10 14.06 -23.92
CA GLU A 286 -6.11 14.01 -24.97
C GLU A 286 -7.04 12.80 -24.78
N LYS A 287 -8.36 13.05 -24.68
CA LYS A 287 -9.39 12.03 -24.42
C LYS A 287 -9.18 11.21 -23.13
N VAL A 288 -8.56 11.82 -22.11
CA VAL A 288 -8.43 11.25 -20.77
C VAL A 288 -9.39 11.99 -19.83
N TYR A 289 -10.21 11.25 -19.07
CA TYR A 289 -11.26 11.80 -18.20
C TYR A 289 -11.08 11.36 -16.75
N GLU A 290 -10.89 12.32 -15.85
CA GLU A 290 -10.90 12.14 -14.39
C GLU A 290 -12.36 12.07 -13.89
N LEU A 291 -12.80 10.86 -13.49
CA LEU A 291 -14.22 10.52 -13.24
C LEU A 291 -14.76 10.92 -11.86
N PHE A 292 -13.94 11.45 -10.97
CA PHE A 292 -14.41 12.01 -9.71
C PHE A 292 -14.92 13.44 -9.93
N SER A 293 -14.16 14.30 -10.61
CA SER A 293 -14.62 15.67 -10.91
C SER A 293 -15.55 15.75 -12.13
N SER A 294 -15.56 14.72 -12.99
CA SER A 294 -16.34 14.69 -14.24
C SER A 294 -17.26 13.48 -14.32
N LEU A 295 -18.36 13.61 -15.07
CA LEU A 295 -19.17 12.49 -15.53
C LEU A 295 -18.95 12.24 -17.02
N VAL A 296 -19.01 10.98 -17.44
CA VAL A 296 -18.94 10.61 -18.87
C VAL A 296 -20.24 9.92 -19.26
N LYS A 297 -20.96 10.48 -20.23
CA LYS A 297 -22.21 9.91 -20.77
C LYS A 297 -22.02 9.48 -22.21
N ILE A 298 -22.18 8.19 -22.49
CA ILE A 298 -22.04 7.60 -23.82
C ILE A 298 -23.37 6.95 -24.22
N GLY A 299 -24.11 7.59 -25.13
CA GLY A 299 -25.46 7.15 -25.47
C GLY A 299 -26.37 7.16 -24.24
N SER A 300 -26.99 6.02 -23.95
CA SER A 300 -27.87 5.80 -22.79
C SER A 300 -27.13 5.37 -21.51
N VAL A 301 -25.79 5.36 -21.50
CA VAL A 301 -24.98 4.89 -20.37
C VAL A 301 -24.25 6.05 -19.71
N LEU A 302 -24.44 6.25 -18.40
CA LEU A 302 -23.72 7.24 -17.60
C LEU A 302 -22.68 6.56 -16.69
N PHE A 303 -21.44 7.04 -16.77
CA PHE A 303 -20.32 6.61 -15.94
C PHE A 303 -20.08 7.60 -14.80
N VAL A 304 -19.97 7.08 -13.58
CA VAL A 304 -19.62 7.83 -12.36
C VAL A 304 -18.43 7.21 -11.64
N GLY A 305 -17.47 8.03 -11.24
CA GLY A 305 -16.32 7.61 -10.43
C GLY A 305 -16.54 7.73 -8.93
N LEU A 306 -16.08 6.74 -8.16
CA LEU A 306 -15.87 6.74 -6.71
C LEU A 306 -14.40 6.42 -6.42
N GLU A 307 -13.62 7.43 -6.04
CA GLU A 307 -12.19 7.31 -5.83
C GLU A 307 -11.83 6.99 -4.38
N GLY A 308 -10.61 6.48 -4.13
CA GLY A 308 -10.15 6.16 -2.78
C GLY A 308 -10.86 4.97 -2.14
N SER A 309 -10.94 4.97 -0.81
CA SER A 309 -11.75 3.99 -0.07
C SER A 309 -12.44 4.59 1.15
N THR A 310 -13.42 3.84 1.66
CA THR A 310 -14.15 4.14 2.90
C THR A 310 -13.65 3.32 4.09
N CYS A 311 -12.69 2.42 3.88
CA CYS A 311 -12.25 1.42 4.85
C CYS A 311 -11.13 1.88 5.80
N GLY A 312 -10.66 3.12 5.67
CA GLY A 312 -9.59 3.70 6.49
C GLY A 312 -8.17 3.28 6.09
N ARG A 313 -8.02 2.56 4.98
CA ARG A 313 -6.72 2.09 4.49
C ARG A 313 -6.16 3.02 3.43
N GLY A 314 -4.87 3.36 3.56
CA GLY A 314 -4.16 4.24 2.64
C GLY A 314 -4.46 5.74 2.82
N PRO A 315 -3.71 6.64 2.16
CA PRO A 315 -3.85 8.09 2.29
C PRO A 315 -5.22 8.62 1.86
N SER A 316 -5.84 8.01 0.85
CA SER A 316 -7.21 8.30 0.41
C SER A 316 -8.21 7.26 0.92
N GLY A 317 -7.99 6.72 2.13
CA GLY A 317 -8.88 5.76 2.78
C GLY A 317 -9.97 6.34 3.67
N MET A 318 -10.03 7.67 3.76
CA MET A 318 -10.87 8.38 4.74
C MET A 318 -12.14 8.98 4.13
N TYR A 319 -12.57 8.53 2.95
CA TYR A 319 -13.85 8.97 2.40
C TYR A 319 -15.00 8.50 3.31
N LEU A 320 -15.98 9.39 3.49
CA LEU A 320 -17.19 9.07 4.24
C LEU A 320 -18.14 8.24 3.37
N GLU A 321 -18.78 7.23 3.97
CA GLU A 321 -19.83 6.48 3.27
C GLU A 321 -20.99 7.41 2.89
N SER A 322 -21.26 8.44 3.71
CA SER A 322 -22.26 9.47 3.39
C SER A 322 -21.94 10.24 2.11
N ASP A 323 -20.66 10.51 1.84
CA ASP A 323 -20.23 11.27 0.68
C ASP A 323 -20.32 10.43 -0.59
N TYR A 324 -19.96 9.14 -0.50
CA TYR A 324 -20.21 8.16 -1.56
C TYR A 324 -21.70 8.06 -1.88
N LYS A 325 -22.56 7.86 -0.87
CA LYS A 325 -24.01 7.74 -1.08
C LYS A 325 -24.62 9.01 -1.68
N LEU A 326 -24.26 10.18 -1.14
CA LEU A 326 -24.78 11.47 -1.62
C LEU A 326 -24.43 11.70 -3.10
N ARG A 327 -23.20 11.40 -3.49
CA ARG A 327 -22.75 11.52 -4.88
C ARG A 327 -23.54 10.60 -5.81
N LEU A 328 -23.76 9.35 -5.42
CA LEU A 328 -24.54 8.40 -6.21
C LEU A 328 -26.01 8.83 -6.32
N GLU A 329 -26.63 9.32 -5.23
CA GLU A 329 -27.98 9.89 -5.25
C GLU A 329 -28.07 11.16 -6.11
N PHE A 330 -27.01 11.97 -6.18
CA PHE A 330 -26.94 13.11 -7.08
C PHE A 330 -26.95 12.64 -8.55
N VAL A 331 -26.11 11.66 -8.88
CA VAL A 331 -26.02 11.07 -10.22
C VAL A 331 -27.34 10.41 -10.64
N GLN A 332 -28.00 9.72 -9.72
CA GLN A 332 -29.31 9.11 -9.92
C GLN A 332 -30.35 10.09 -10.49
N ARG A 333 -30.30 11.36 -10.07
CA ARG A 333 -31.21 12.44 -10.51
C ARG A 333 -30.93 12.94 -11.93
N LEU A 334 -29.75 12.63 -12.49
CA LEU A 334 -29.30 13.07 -13.82
C LEU A 334 -29.62 12.06 -14.94
N VAL A 335 -30.03 10.85 -14.56
CA VAL A 335 -30.22 9.71 -15.46
C VAL A 335 -31.73 9.53 -15.71
N ALA A 336 -32.12 9.32 -16.97
CA ALA A 336 -33.50 9.03 -17.33
C ALA A 336 -33.93 7.61 -16.89
N GLU A 337 -35.21 7.28 -16.97
CA GLU A 337 -35.72 5.97 -16.52
C GLU A 337 -35.21 4.80 -17.38
N ASP A 338 -34.94 5.03 -18.66
CA ASP A 338 -34.47 4.06 -19.65
C ASP A 338 -32.94 4.06 -19.84
N GLU A 339 -32.23 4.88 -19.07
CA GLU A 339 -30.78 4.98 -19.10
C GLU A 339 -30.12 4.11 -18.02
N LEU A 340 -28.87 3.72 -18.28
CA LEU A 340 -28.09 2.82 -17.44
C LEU A 340 -27.00 3.57 -16.68
N ILE A 341 -26.68 3.08 -15.49
CA ILE A 341 -25.59 3.59 -14.66
C ILE A 341 -24.47 2.55 -14.62
N VAL A 342 -23.25 3.03 -14.86
CA VAL A 342 -22.00 2.29 -14.62
C VAL A 342 -21.23 3.01 -13.52
N VAL A 343 -20.95 2.31 -12.43
CA VAL A 343 -20.12 2.84 -11.34
C VAL A 343 -18.69 2.34 -11.51
N VAL A 344 -17.73 3.26 -11.61
CA VAL A 344 -16.31 2.97 -11.54
C VAL A 344 -15.86 3.30 -10.13
N SER A 345 -15.55 2.31 -9.31
CA SER A 345 -15.23 2.50 -7.90
C SER A 345 -13.95 1.79 -7.55
N HIS A 346 -12.97 2.44 -6.94
CA HIS A 346 -11.77 1.70 -6.54
C HIS A 346 -12.13 0.62 -5.51
N THR A 347 -12.99 0.96 -4.55
CA THR A 347 -13.46 0.03 -3.52
C THR A 347 -14.66 -0.80 -4.01
N PRO A 348 -14.67 -2.14 -3.83
CA PRO A 348 -15.83 -2.98 -4.14
C PRO A 348 -17.02 -2.73 -3.19
N PRO A 349 -18.26 -3.08 -3.57
CA PRO A 349 -19.39 -3.06 -2.65
C PRO A 349 -19.19 -4.07 -1.50
N LYS A 350 -19.59 -3.68 -0.27
CA LYS A 350 -19.48 -4.55 0.90
C LYS A 350 -20.16 -5.90 0.67
N GLY A 351 -19.46 -6.98 1.02
CA GLY A 351 -19.91 -8.35 0.93
C GLY A 351 -19.87 -8.97 -0.47
N VAL A 352 -19.36 -8.26 -1.50
CA VAL A 352 -19.19 -8.81 -2.86
C VAL A 352 -17.80 -8.46 -3.37
N LEU A 353 -16.97 -9.50 -3.57
CA LEU A 353 -15.58 -9.36 -4.05
C LEU A 353 -14.71 -8.41 -3.21
N ASP A 354 -14.94 -8.41 -1.89
CA ASP A 354 -14.35 -7.44 -0.96
C ASP A 354 -13.60 -8.06 0.23
N ARG A 355 -13.33 -9.37 0.19
CA ARG A 355 -12.57 -10.06 1.24
C ARG A 355 -11.07 -9.92 1.03
N ALA A 356 -10.44 -9.15 1.89
CA ALA A 356 -8.99 -9.03 1.98
C ALA A 356 -8.41 -10.10 2.91
N ILE A 357 -7.18 -10.54 2.62
CA ILE A 357 -6.44 -11.55 3.42
C ILE A 357 -5.18 -10.94 4.04
N ARG A 358 -4.65 -9.85 3.47
CA ARG A 358 -3.31 -9.28 3.79
C ARG A 358 -3.19 -8.75 5.22
N TYR A 359 -4.30 -8.40 5.87
CA TYR A 359 -4.33 -7.77 7.19
C TYR A 359 -5.32 -8.46 8.15
N GLY A 360 -5.63 -9.73 7.91
CA GLY A 360 -6.77 -10.44 8.51
C GLY A 360 -7.85 -10.71 7.47
N GLU A 361 -8.63 -11.78 7.67
CA GLU A 361 -9.77 -12.09 6.79
C GLU A 361 -10.93 -11.13 7.12
N GLU A 362 -10.99 -10.03 6.38
CA GLU A 362 -11.95 -8.96 6.62
C GLU A 362 -12.61 -8.51 5.32
N SER A 363 -13.88 -8.16 5.42
CA SER A 363 -14.63 -7.48 4.35
C SER A 363 -14.29 -5.99 4.41
N ILE A 364 -13.72 -5.45 3.34
CA ILE A 364 -13.25 -4.04 3.29
C ILE A 364 -13.94 -3.22 2.20
N GLY A 365 -15.07 -3.68 1.69
CA GLY A 365 -15.87 -2.95 0.70
C GLY A 365 -16.68 -1.79 1.30
N SER A 366 -17.26 -0.96 0.43
CA SER A 366 -18.11 0.18 0.80
C SER A 366 -19.55 -0.24 1.05
N LEU A 367 -20.09 0.19 2.19
CA LEU A 367 -21.50 0.02 2.54
C LEU A 367 -22.41 0.90 1.68
N ALA A 368 -22.05 2.16 1.46
CA ALA A 368 -22.85 3.08 0.64
C ALA A 368 -22.99 2.62 -0.81
N LEU A 369 -21.91 2.08 -1.40
CA LEU A 369 -21.96 1.51 -2.73
C LEU A 369 -22.86 0.28 -2.76
N ARG A 370 -22.78 -0.60 -1.75
CA ARG A 370 -23.66 -1.76 -1.61
C ARG A 370 -25.13 -1.33 -1.57
N ASP A 371 -25.47 -0.41 -0.67
CA ASP A 371 -26.84 0.08 -0.51
C ASP A 371 -27.37 0.70 -1.80
N PHE A 372 -26.57 1.53 -2.48
CA PHE A 372 -26.99 2.16 -3.73
C PHE A 372 -27.24 1.15 -4.85
N VAL A 373 -26.37 0.16 -5.04
CA VAL A 373 -26.55 -0.88 -6.07
C VAL A 373 -27.81 -1.70 -5.79
N GLU A 374 -28.12 -1.94 -4.52
CA GLU A 374 -29.33 -2.69 -4.16
C GLU A 374 -30.62 -1.88 -4.38
N GLU A 375 -30.57 -0.56 -4.18
CA GLU A 375 -31.72 0.35 -4.28
C GLU A 375 -31.99 0.83 -5.73
N GLU A 376 -30.96 0.94 -6.57
CA GLU A 376 -31.06 1.54 -7.90
C GLU A 376 -30.96 0.49 -9.03
N PRO A 377 -32.11 0.05 -9.58
CA PRO A 377 -32.15 -1.02 -10.58
C PRO A 377 -31.51 -0.66 -11.93
N ARG A 378 -31.26 0.63 -12.21
CA ARG A 378 -30.55 1.09 -13.41
C ARG A 378 -29.04 0.90 -13.34
N VAL A 379 -28.48 0.56 -12.18
CA VAL A 379 -27.07 0.15 -12.10
C VAL A 379 -26.92 -1.21 -12.78
N CYS A 380 -26.23 -1.22 -13.92
CA CYS A 380 -25.98 -2.45 -14.69
C CYS A 380 -24.57 -3.01 -14.42
N LEU A 381 -23.62 -2.18 -14.03
CA LEU A 381 -22.22 -2.53 -13.92
C LEU A 381 -21.51 -1.74 -12.84
N VAL A 382 -20.70 -2.43 -12.04
CA VAL A 382 -19.69 -1.84 -11.15
C VAL A 382 -18.33 -2.39 -11.52
N ILE A 383 -17.38 -1.54 -11.86
CA ILE A 383 -15.98 -1.91 -12.12
C ILE A 383 -15.14 -1.43 -10.94
N CYS A 384 -14.42 -2.35 -10.30
CA CYS A 384 -13.63 -2.06 -9.11
C CYS A 384 -12.25 -2.71 -9.02
N GLY A 385 -11.48 -2.29 -8.01
CA GLY A 385 -10.13 -2.76 -7.69
C GLY A 385 -9.97 -3.06 -6.20
N HIS A 386 -8.88 -2.58 -5.59
CA HIS A 386 -8.57 -2.55 -4.15
C HIS A 386 -8.27 -3.92 -3.52
N VAL A 387 -9.13 -4.92 -3.75
CA VAL A 387 -9.06 -6.24 -3.12
C VAL A 387 -8.41 -7.24 -4.08
N HIS A 388 -7.07 -7.24 -4.12
CA HIS A 388 -6.27 -8.04 -5.06
C HIS A 388 -6.60 -9.55 -5.02
N SER A 389 -6.96 -10.09 -3.84
CA SER A 389 -7.38 -11.49 -3.67
C SER A 389 -8.67 -11.85 -4.41
N CYS A 390 -9.48 -10.86 -4.75
CA CYS A 390 -10.71 -10.97 -5.52
C CYS A 390 -10.55 -10.49 -6.97
N GLY A 391 -9.36 -10.02 -7.37
CA GLY A 391 -9.07 -9.55 -8.72
C GLY A 391 -9.23 -10.63 -9.79
N GLY A 392 -9.63 -10.22 -10.99
CA GLY A 392 -9.90 -11.14 -12.09
C GLY A 392 -11.18 -11.97 -11.88
N ARG A 393 -12.15 -11.44 -11.13
CA ARG A 393 -13.44 -12.11 -10.88
C ARG A 393 -14.61 -11.15 -11.08
N PHE A 394 -15.79 -11.71 -11.30
CA PHE A 394 -17.03 -10.96 -11.32
C PHE A 394 -18.16 -11.77 -10.68
N GLU A 395 -19.13 -11.06 -10.12
CA GLU A 395 -20.32 -11.60 -9.46
C GLU A 395 -21.54 -10.74 -9.83
N THR A 396 -22.74 -11.23 -9.53
CA THR A 396 -23.97 -10.46 -9.72
C THR A 396 -24.51 -9.98 -8.38
N LEU A 397 -24.94 -8.71 -8.32
CA LEU A 397 -25.67 -8.12 -7.21
C LEU A 397 -26.92 -7.44 -7.77
N ASN A 398 -28.10 -8.03 -7.54
CA ASN A 398 -29.36 -7.64 -8.19
C ASN A 398 -29.22 -7.60 -9.72
N ASN A 399 -29.45 -6.45 -10.35
CA ASN A 399 -29.31 -6.26 -11.80
C ASN A 399 -27.87 -5.93 -12.23
N ALA A 400 -26.99 -5.62 -11.28
CA ALA A 400 -25.63 -5.16 -11.56
C ALA A 400 -24.65 -6.33 -11.64
N THR A 401 -23.78 -6.30 -12.64
CA THR A 401 -22.57 -7.12 -12.65
C THR A 401 -21.44 -6.37 -11.93
N ILE A 402 -20.86 -6.98 -10.90
CA ILE A 402 -19.74 -6.43 -10.14
C ILE A 402 -18.46 -7.10 -10.63
N VAL A 403 -17.51 -6.33 -11.16
CA VAL A 403 -16.26 -6.83 -11.74
C VAL A 403 -15.09 -6.26 -10.94
N ASN A 404 -14.42 -7.10 -10.15
CA ASN A 404 -13.16 -6.73 -9.51
C ASN A 404 -11.98 -7.11 -10.42
N ILE A 405 -11.28 -6.10 -10.93
CA ILE A 405 -10.22 -6.26 -11.92
C ILE A 405 -8.84 -5.80 -11.41
N SER A 406 -8.68 -5.76 -10.10
CA SER A 406 -7.38 -5.53 -9.45
C SER A 406 -6.33 -6.54 -9.91
N SER A 407 -5.09 -6.07 -10.11
CA SER A 407 -3.92 -6.92 -10.34
C SER A 407 -3.10 -7.03 -9.05
N HIS A 408 -2.38 -8.14 -8.87
CA HIS A 408 -1.50 -8.29 -7.71
C HIS A 408 -0.28 -7.35 -7.79
N ASP A 409 0.22 -6.93 -6.64
CA ASP A 409 1.36 -6.01 -6.48
C ASP A 409 2.72 -6.74 -6.43
N ASP A 410 2.78 -7.96 -6.96
CA ASP A 410 3.99 -8.77 -7.02
C ASP A 410 4.40 -9.03 -8.49
N PRO A 411 5.71 -9.10 -8.79
CA PRO A 411 6.20 -9.20 -10.17
C PRO A 411 5.97 -10.58 -10.82
N PHE A 412 5.42 -11.54 -10.07
CA PHE A 412 5.25 -12.94 -10.48
C PHE A 412 3.82 -13.22 -10.96
N SER A 413 2.86 -12.46 -10.47
CA SER A 413 1.45 -12.51 -10.87
C SER A 413 1.19 -11.80 -12.19
N ARG A 414 0.35 -12.39 -13.04
CA ARG A 414 -0.12 -11.79 -14.30
C ARG A 414 -1.07 -10.63 -14.02
N ALA A 415 -1.11 -9.64 -14.92
CA ALA A 415 -2.05 -8.52 -14.80
C ALA A 415 -3.46 -8.96 -15.24
N ASN A 416 -4.49 -8.45 -14.58
CA ASN A 416 -5.88 -8.72 -14.92
C ASN A 416 -6.43 -7.60 -15.83
N ILE A 417 -7.12 -7.99 -16.90
CA ILE A 417 -7.90 -7.08 -17.76
C ILE A 417 -9.27 -7.70 -18.04
N ALA A 418 -10.29 -6.87 -18.24
CA ALA A 418 -11.64 -7.31 -18.59
C ALA A 418 -12.11 -6.65 -19.87
N TRP A 419 -12.56 -7.46 -20.82
CA TRP A 419 -13.35 -7.02 -21.96
C TRP A 419 -14.82 -7.14 -21.61
N ILE A 420 -15.52 -6.00 -21.52
CA ILE A 420 -16.89 -5.90 -21.05
C ILE A 420 -17.76 -5.35 -22.18
N THR A 421 -18.89 -5.98 -22.45
CA THR A 421 -19.88 -5.48 -23.42
C THR A 421 -21.22 -5.27 -22.72
N ILE A 422 -21.81 -4.09 -22.88
CA ILE A 422 -23.21 -3.81 -22.56
C ILE A 422 -23.98 -3.95 -23.87
N ASP A 423 -24.84 -4.97 -23.97
CA ASP A 423 -25.62 -5.24 -25.18
C ASP A 423 -26.82 -4.29 -25.34
N GLU A 424 -27.57 -4.44 -26.43
CA GLU A 424 -28.74 -3.62 -26.77
C GLU A 424 -29.87 -3.70 -25.75
N GLU A 425 -29.96 -4.80 -24.99
CA GLU A 425 -30.90 -4.98 -23.88
C GLU A 425 -30.36 -4.44 -22.54
N GLY A 426 -29.13 -3.91 -22.51
CA GLY A 426 -28.49 -3.39 -21.30
C GLY A 426 -27.86 -4.47 -20.42
N LYS A 427 -27.75 -5.71 -20.91
CA LYS A 427 -27.12 -6.81 -20.19
C LYS A 427 -25.59 -6.77 -20.38
N VAL A 428 -24.89 -7.08 -19.30
CA VAL A 428 -23.43 -7.06 -19.24
C VAL A 428 -22.85 -8.45 -19.51
N HIS A 429 -21.85 -8.49 -20.39
CA HIS A 429 -21.04 -9.68 -20.69
C HIS A 429 -19.58 -9.39 -20.38
N VAL A 430 -18.93 -10.26 -19.60
CA VAL A 430 -17.56 -10.05 -19.11
C VAL A 430 -16.66 -11.19 -19.59
N ASP A 431 -15.54 -10.83 -20.21
CA ASP A 431 -14.45 -11.74 -20.59
C ASP A 431 -13.16 -11.28 -19.92
N ILE A 432 -12.71 -12.04 -18.92
CA ILE A 432 -11.49 -11.73 -18.14
C ILE A 432 -10.30 -12.40 -18.82
N ARG A 433 -9.23 -11.62 -19.00
CA ARG A 433 -7.98 -12.07 -19.60
C ARG A 433 -6.80 -11.66 -18.73
N ASN A 434 -5.68 -12.36 -18.94
CA ASN A 434 -4.45 -12.08 -18.25
C ASN A 434 -3.36 -11.62 -19.21
N LEU A 435 -2.65 -10.56 -18.84
CA LEU A 435 -1.42 -10.14 -19.49
C LEU A 435 -0.21 -10.71 -18.74
N PRO A 436 0.92 -10.94 -19.41
CA PRO A 436 2.13 -11.47 -18.80
C PRO A 436 2.51 -10.78 -17.47
N SER A 437 3.05 -11.55 -16.53
CA SER A 437 3.67 -10.98 -15.33
C SER A 437 4.94 -10.20 -15.70
N LEU A 438 5.46 -9.37 -14.79
CA LEU A 438 6.69 -8.64 -15.05
C LEU A 438 7.88 -9.58 -15.33
N VAL A 439 8.01 -10.66 -14.54
CA VAL A 439 9.05 -11.69 -14.74
C VAL A 439 8.86 -12.40 -16.08
N GLU A 440 7.63 -12.78 -16.43
CA GLU A 440 7.32 -13.42 -17.70
C GLU A 440 7.66 -12.51 -18.88
N HIS A 441 7.31 -11.24 -18.80
CA HIS A 441 7.58 -10.25 -19.84
C HIS A 441 9.09 -10.06 -20.04
N ILE A 442 9.84 -9.78 -18.97
CA ILE A 442 11.30 -9.55 -19.03
C ILE A 442 12.02 -10.76 -19.65
N ILE A 443 11.64 -11.97 -19.26
CA ILE A 443 12.28 -13.20 -19.80
C ILE A 443 11.88 -13.43 -21.25
N THR A 444 10.64 -13.15 -21.63
CA THR A 444 10.14 -13.38 -22.99
C THR A 444 10.70 -12.39 -24.00
N GLU A 445 11.07 -11.18 -23.58
CA GLU A 445 11.79 -10.24 -24.45
C GLU A 445 13.20 -10.73 -24.84
N ASP A 446 13.79 -11.65 -24.06
CA ASP A 446 15.10 -12.32 -24.31
C ASP A 446 16.24 -11.34 -24.65
N GLY A 447 16.33 -10.24 -23.89
CA GLY A 447 17.39 -9.24 -24.01
C GLY A 447 18.73 -9.66 -23.37
N PRO A 448 19.87 -9.06 -23.78
CA PRO A 448 21.18 -9.35 -23.19
C PRO A 448 21.29 -8.95 -21.71
N ASP A 449 20.36 -8.14 -21.22
CA ASP A 449 20.26 -7.58 -19.87
C ASP A 449 19.16 -8.23 -19.02
N VAL A 450 18.61 -9.38 -19.44
CA VAL A 450 17.49 -10.07 -18.77
C VAL A 450 17.73 -10.30 -17.27
N GLU A 451 18.93 -10.75 -16.88
CA GLU A 451 19.26 -10.97 -15.46
C GLU A 451 19.33 -9.65 -14.68
N GLU A 452 19.81 -8.56 -15.30
CA GLU A 452 19.87 -7.25 -14.66
C GLU A 452 18.47 -6.71 -14.41
N LYS A 453 17.62 -6.72 -15.45
CA LYS A 453 16.22 -6.30 -15.35
C LYS A 453 15.44 -7.08 -14.29
N LEU A 454 15.65 -8.40 -14.19
CA LEU A 454 15.03 -9.22 -13.16
C LEU A 454 15.46 -8.82 -11.73
N LYS A 455 16.71 -8.43 -11.53
CA LYS A 455 17.16 -7.95 -10.21
C LYS A 455 16.57 -6.60 -9.88
N GLU A 456 16.69 -5.65 -10.80
CA GLU A 456 16.32 -4.26 -10.59
C GLU A 456 14.81 -4.07 -10.50
N ARG A 457 14.05 -4.70 -11.40
CA ARG A 457 12.60 -4.49 -11.52
C ARG A 457 11.77 -5.51 -10.72
N CYS A 458 12.31 -6.70 -10.44
CA CYS A 458 11.59 -7.74 -9.68
C CYS A 458 12.17 -8.01 -8.28
N ASN A 459 13.17 -7.23 -7.85
CA ASN A 459 13.85 -7.37 -6.55
C ASN A 459 14.38 -8.80 -6.30
N LEU A 460 14.90 -9.43 -7.35
CA LEU A 460 15.53 -10.76 -7.27
C LEU A 460 17.01 -10.65 -6.96
N ARG A 461 17.56 -11.58 -6.17
CA ARG A 461 19.02 -11.69 -6.03
C ARG A 461 19.64 -12.25 -7.32
N ASN A 462 20.93 -12.00 -7.54
CA ASN A 462 21.68 -12.52 -8.71
C ASN A 462 21.40 -14.02 -8.98
N VAL A 463 21.49 -14.85 -7.93
CA VAL A 463 21.26 -16.29 -8.05
C VAL A 463 19.80 -16.62 -8.40
N GLU A 464 18.84 -15.83 -7.93
CA GLU A 464 17.42 -16.05 -8.22
C GLU A 464 17.09 -15.64 -9.65
N ALA A 465 17.61 -14.51 -10.14
CA ALA A 465 17.45 -14.08 -11.53
C ALA A 465 17.96 -15.15 -12.51
N GLN A 466 19.17 -15.67 -12.28
CA GLN A 466 19.76 -16.77 -13.07
C GLN A 466 18.89 -18.03 -13.06
N LEU A 467 18.36 -18.40 -11.89
CA LEU A 467 17.49 -19.55 -11.76
C LEU A 467 16.21 -19.36 -12.59
N PHE A 468 15.54 -18.20 -12.49
CA PHE A 468 14.34 -17.92 -13.27
C PHE A 468 14.57 -18.05 -14.79
N VAL A 469 15.65 -17.47 -15.31
CA VAL A 469 16.01 -17.59 -16.74
C VAL A 469 16.23 -19.05 -17.13
N SER A 470 17.00 -19.80 -16.34
CA SER A 470 17.29 -21.22 -16.63
C SER A 470 16.04 -22.10 -16.56
N TYR A 471 15.15 -21.85 -15.61
CA TYR A 471 13.92 -22.60 -15.42
C TYR A 471 12.89 -22.29 -16.50
N ALA A 472 12.74 -21.03 -16.91
CA ALA A 472 11.85 -20.66 -18.00
C ALA A 472 12.24 -21.34 -19.32
N LYS A 473 13.55 -21.50 -19.59
CA LYS A 473 14.05 -22.27 -20.74
C LYS A 473 13.76 -23.76 -20.65
N LYS A 474 13.75 -24.32 -19.43
CA LYS A 474 13.57 -25.75 -19.17
C LYS A 474 12.09 -26.16 -19.08
N TYR A 475 11.23 -25.28 -18.56
CA TYR A 475 9.84 -25.57 -18.22
C TYR A 475 8.91 -24.58 -18.92
N LYS A 476 8.23 -25.06 -19.97
CA LYS A 476 7.33 -24.23 -20.80
C LYS A 476 6.16 -23.64 -20.01
N ASP A 477 5.64 -24.39 -19.04
CA ASP A 477 4.45 -23.99 -18.27
C ASP A 477 4.80 -23.22 -16.98
N LEU A 478 6.07 -22.82 -16.79
CA LEU A 478 6.51 -22.16 -15.56
C LEU A 478 5.68 -20.93 -15.24
N PHE A 479 5.40 -20.09 -16.24
CA PHE A 479 4.67 -18.83 -16.05
C PHE A 479 3.18 -19.05 -15.74
N GLU A 480 2.57 -20.14 -16.23
CA GLU A 480 1.21 -20.52 -15.87
C GLU A 480 1.12 -20.93 -14.38
N ASP A 481 2.15 -21.64 -13.90
CA ASP A 481 2.21 -22.13 -12.51
C ASP A 481 2.73 -21.05 -11.54
N LEU A 482 3.42 -20.01 -12.04
CA LEU A 482 4.17 -19.05 -11.24
C LEU A 482 3.34 -18.30 -10.17
N PRO A 483 2.11 -17.81 -10.45
CA PRO A 483 1.29 -17.15 -9.43
C PRO A 483 0.97 -18.07 -8.24
N LYS A 484 0.76 -19.36 -8.50
CA LYS A 484 0.49 -20.37 -7.46
C LYS A 484 1.75 -20.67 -6.65
N LEU A 485 2.91 -20.70 -7.30
CA LEU A 485 4.20 -20.82 -6.61
C LEU A 485 4.48 -19.61 -5.72
N ALA A 486 4.18 -18.40 -6.19
CA ALA A 486 4.29 -17.17 -5.40
C ALA A 486 3.41 -17.24 -4.13
N THR A 487 2.18 -17.77 -4.26
CA THR A 487 1.29 -18.01 -3.11
C THR A 487 1.94 -18.91 -2.05
N ILE A 488 2.52 -20.05 -2.44
CA ILE A 488 3.23 -20.96 -1.52
C ILE A 488 4.42 -20.25 -0.88
N LYS A 489 5.21 -19.55 -1.70
CA LYS A 489 6.42 -18.83 -1.29
C LYS A 489 6.11 -17.86 -0.16
N PHE A 490 5.12 -16.99 -0.36
CA PHE A 490 4.77 -15.95 0.60
C PHE A 490 4.09 -16.53 1.84
N ARG A 491 3.20 -17.52 1.66
CA ARG A 491 2.52 -18.18 2.79
C ARG A 491 3.51 -18.85 3.74
N TYR A 492 4.49 -19.59 3.22
CA TYR A 492 5.42 -20.39 4.04
C TYR A 492 6.82 -19.78 4.22
N GLY A 493 7.07 -18.57 3.69
CA GLY A 493 8.35 -17.87 3.85
C GLY A 493 9.53 -18.56 3.17
N LEU A 494 9.28 -19.19 2.01
CA LEU A 494 10.30 -19.93 1.26
C LEU A 494 11.11 -18.99 0.33
N PRO A 495 12.44 -19.17 0.21
CA PRO A 495 13.23 -18.56 -0.86
C PRO A 495 12.86 -19.12 -2.24
N TRP A 496 13.02 -18.33 -3.30
CA TRP A 496 12.68 -18.76 -4.66
C TRP A 496 13.46 -19.99 -5.10
N LYS A 497 14.72 -20.12 -4.70
CA LYS A 497 15.52 -21.33 -4.97
C LYS A 497 14.84 -22.60 -4.45
N LEU A 498 14.24 -22.57 -3.26
CA LEU A 498 13.53 -23.74 -2.71
C LEU A 498 12.23 -23.99 -3.46
N MET A 499 11.48 -22.93 -3.77
CA MET A 499 10.25 -23.03 -4.56
C MET A 499 10.47 -23.65 -5.93
N LEU A 500 11.50 -23.20 -6.65
CA LEU A 500 11.85 -23.76 -7.95
C LEU A 500 12.33 -25.22 -7.83
N MET A 501 13.06 -25.60 -6.77
CA MET A 501 13.37 -27.02 -6.51
C MET A 501 12.10 -27.86 -6.27
N MET A 502 11.11 -27.33 -5.54
CA MET A 502 9.81 -27.99 -5.35
C MET A 502 9.06 -28.13 -6.67
N TYR A 503 9.12 -27.11 -7.51
CA TYR A 503 8.54 -27.14 -8.86
C TYR A 503 9.14 -28.25 -9.73
N GLU A 504 10.47 -28.45 -9.71
CA GLU A 504 11.10 -29.57 -10.43
C GLU A 504 10.62 -30.95 -9.95
N LYS A 505 10.13 -31.03 -8.71
CA LYS A 505 9.56 -32.23 -8.10
C LYS A 505 8.04 -32.35 -8.30
N GLY A 506 7.43 -31.47 -9.09
CA GLY A 506 6.02 -31.54 -9.48
C GLY A 506 5.06 -30.74 -8.59
N VAL A 507 5.57 -29.93 -7.66
CA VAL A 507 4.74 -29.04 -6.84
C VAL A 507 4.45 -27.76 -7.60
N LYS A 508 3.20 -27.55 -7.99
CA LYS A 508 2.70 -26.40 -8.74
C LYS A 508 1.70 -25.57 -7.93
N ASP A 509 1.00 -26.21 -7.01
CA ASP A 509 -0.11 -25.63 -6.26
C ASP A 509 -0.04 -26.03 -4.78
N VAL A 510 -0.57 -25.18 -3.90
CA VAL A 510 -0.59 -25.40 -2.44
C VAL A 510 -1.28 -26.69 -2.07
N ILE A 511 -2.28 -27.12 -2.85
CA ILE A 511 -3.02 -28.37 -2.61
C ILE A 511 -2.13 -29.62 -2.74
N GLN A 512 -1.01 -29.51 -3.44
CA GLN A 512 -0.06 -30.62 -3.62
C GLN A 512 0.92 -30.73 -2.46
N LEU A 513 0.95 -29.76 -1.52
CA LEU A 513 1.81 -29.80 -0.36
C LEU A 513 1.32 -30.81 0.68
N ASN A 514 2.23 -31.72 1.02
CA ASN A 514 2.04 -32.71 2.05
C ASN A 514 3.38 -32.98 2.76
N GLU A 515 3.34 -33.70 3.89
CA GLU A 515 4.54 -34.00 4.68
C GLU A 515 5.61 -34.74 3.85
N LYS A 516 5.18 -35.65 2.97
CA LYS A 516 6.09 -36.39 2.09
C LYS A 516 6.91 -35.44 1.20
N VAL A 517 6.31 -34.39 0.63
CA VAL A 517 7.04 -33.37 -0.13
C VAL A 517 8.13 -32.72 0.72
N PHE A 518 7.81 -32.36 1.98
CA PHE A 518 8.78 -31.76 2.90
C PHE A 518 9.94 -32.72 3.23
N HIS A 519 9.66 -34.01 3.40
CA HIS A 519 10.65 -35.03 3.71
C HIS A 519 11.52 -35.42 2.51
N ASP A 520 10.92 -35.65 1.34
CA ASP A 520 11.62 -36.11 0.13
C ASP A 520 12.62 -35.07 -0.37
N ILE A 521 12.33 -33.77 -0.18
CA ILE A 521 13.19 -32.68 -0.66
C ILE A 521 14.28 -32.31 0.36
N TYR A 522 14.04 -32.51 1.67
CA TYR A 522 14.95 -32.11 2.75
C TYR A 522 16.43 -32.55 2.55
N PRO A 523 16.75 -33.79 2.13
CA PRO A 523 18.12 -34.24 1.92
C PRO A 523 18.91 -33.40 0.90
N TYR A 524 18.20 -32.78 -0.05
CA TYR A 524 18.80 -31.99 -1.12
C TYR A 524 18.93 -30.50 -0.76
N ILE A 525 18.41 -30.07 0.40
CA ILE A 525 18.41 -28.67 0.80
C ILE A 525 19.81 -28.24 1.29
N PRO A 526 20.43 -27.21 0.65
CA PRO A 526 21.70 -26.66 1.10
C PRO A 526 21.59 -26.12 2.54
N GLY A 527 22.68 -26.26 3.32
CA GLY A 527 22.71 -25.90 4.74
C GLY A 527 22.12 -24.52 5.05
N ILE A 528 22.49 -23.50 4.26
CA ILE A 528 22.04 -22.11 4.40
C ILE A 528 20.51 -21.94 4.30
N TYR A 529 19.80 -22.88 3.65
CA TYR A 529 18.36 -22.81 3.45
C TYR A 529 17.56 -23.73 4.39
N ARG A 530 18.24 -24.61 5.14
CA ARG A 530 17.56 -25.55 6.05
C ARG A 530 16.73 -24.85 7.10
N VAL A 531 17.12 -23.65 7.53
CA VAL A 531 16.33 -22.83 8.45
C VAL A 531 14.97 -22.47 7.85
N HIS A 532 14.94 -21.93 6.63
CA HIS A 532 13.69 -21.55 5.96
C HIS A 532 12.80 -22.78 5.73
N TRP A 533 13.40 -23.91 5.35
CA TRP A 533 12.68 -25.16 5.15
C TRP A 533 12.01 -25.67 6.44
N LYS A 534 12.75 -25.68 7.56
CA LYS A 534 12.20 -26.09 8.86
C LYS A 534 11.05 -25.18 9.30
N LYS A 535 11.20 -23.86 9.13
CA LYS A 535 10.15 -22.88 9.45
C LYS A 535 8.90 -23.10 8.59
N ALA A 536 9.08 -23.31 7.29
CA ALA A 536 7.99 -23.59 6.35
C ALA A 536 7.24 -24.88 6.73
N TYR A 537 7.98 -25.96 7.04
CA TYR A 537 7.39 -27.23 7.45
C TYR A 537 6.61 -27.11 8.77
N ALA A 538 7.17 -26.44 9.78
CA ALA A 538 6.47 -26.22 11.04
C ALA A 538 5.20 -25.37 10.86
N LYS A 539 5.24 -24.33 10.03
CA LYS A 539 4.05 -23.54 9.68
C LYS A 539 3.00 -24.39 8.96
N PHE A 540 3.42 -25.22 8.02
CA PHE A 540 2.53 -26.16 7.33
C PHE A 540 1.84 -27.13 8.32
N MET A 541 2.57 -27.64 9.31
CA MET A 541 1.99 -28.52 10.34
C MET A 541 1.01 -27.76 11.26
N ARG A 542 1.29 -26.50 11.59
CA ARG A 542 0.37 -25.61 12.33
C ARG A 542 -0.97 -25.45 11.64
N GLU A 543 -0.97 -25.15 10.34
CA GLU A 543 -2.20 -24.96 9.59
C GLU A 543 -3.08 -26.22 9.48
N LYS A 544 -2.53 -27.40 9.80
CA LYS A 544 -3.24 -28.69 9.75
C LYS A 544 -3.63 -29.24 11.13
N SER A 545 -3.25 -28.57 12.21
CA SER A 545 -3.45 -29.06 13.57
C SER A 545 -4.10 -27.99 14.44
N SER A 546 -5.14 -28.39 15.18
CA SER A 546 -5.68 -27.59 16.28
C SER A 546 -4.99 -27.89 17.62
N GLU A 547 -4.15 -28.92 17.68
CA GLU A 547 -3.46 -29.34 18.91
C GLU A 547 -2.10 -28.64 19.08
N ALA A 548 -1.73 -28.40 20.34
CA ALA A 548 -0.41 -27.91 20.73
C ALA A 548 0.58 -29.08 20.99
N TYR A 549 1.69 -29.13 20.25
CA TYR A 549 2.76 -30.13 20.42
C TYR A 549 4.09 -29.64 19.85
N LEU A 550 5.17 -30.37 20.15
CA LEU A 550 6.51 -30.12 19.60
C LEU A 550 6.87 -31.16 18.54
N MET A 551 7.40 -30.73 17.40
CA MET A 551 7.92 -31.62 16.36
C MET A 551 9.26 -32.25 16.75
N HIS A 552 10.05 -31.51 17.55
CA HIS A 552 11.34 -31.92 18.08
C HIS A 552 11.40 -31.62 19.58
N PRO A 553 12.07 -32.46 20.39
CA PRO A 553 12.23 -32.18 21.81
C PRO A 553 13.01 -30.89 22.03
N LEU A 554 12.73 -30.20 23.14
CA LEU A 554 13.56 -29.08 23.59
C LEU A 554 15.02 -29.55 23.76
N PRO A 555 16.01 -28.75 23.36
CA PRO A 555 17.42 -29.08 23.54
C PRO A 555 17.91 -28.90 24.98
N ILE A 556 17.04 -28.39 25.86
CA ILE A 556 17.25 -28.23 27.30
C ILE A 556 16.12 -28.95 28.05
N THR A 557 16.33 -29.18 29.34
CA THR A 557 15.46 -29.92 30.25
C THR A 557 15.15 -29.09 31.50
N ARG A 558 14.18 -29.54 32.29
CA ARG A 558 13.84 -28.90 33.59
C ARG A 558 14.96 -28.99 34.63
N ASN A 559 15.95 -29.85 34.43
CA ASN A 559 17.08 -30.02 35.36
C ASN A 559 18.24 -29.09 35.04
N ASP A 560 18.22 -28.42 33.88
CA ASP A 560 19.28 -27.49 33.49
C ASP A 560 19.16 -26.19 34.28
N LYS A 561 20.31 -25.60 34.58
CA LYS A 561 20.38 -24.27 35.18
C LYS A 561 20.12 -23.23 34.10
N VAL A 562 19.03 -22.48 34.23
CA VAL A 562 18.57 -21.57 33.18
C VAL A 562 18.45 -20.15 33.72
N ILE A 563 19.04 -19.21 32.99
CA ILE A 563 18.72 -17.79 33.06
C ILE A 563 17.82 -17.47 31.89
N VAL A 564 16.61 -16.96 32.14
CA VAL A 564 15.79 -16.33 31.10
C VAL A 564 16.18 -14.86 31.04
N PHE A 565 16.42 -14.31 29.86
CA PHE A 565 16.84 -12.92 29.74
C PHE A 565 16.24 -12.23 28.53
N ASP A 566 16.15 -10.91 28.65
CA ASP A 566 15.68 -9.99 27.61
C ASP A 566 16.46 -8.69 27.71
N THR A 567 16.76 -8.08 26.56
CA THR A 567 17.49 -6.80 26.52
C THR A 567 16.71 -5.75 25.75
N GLU A 568 16.71 -4.53 26.28
CA GLU A 568 16.11 -3.37 25.63
C GLU A 568 17.22 -2.52 25.02
N TYR A 569 17.08 -2.14 23.74
CA TYR A 569 18.13 -1.49 22.98
C TYR A 569 17.60 -0.56 21.90
N ASN A 570 18.44 0.39 21.49
CA ASN A 570 18.25 1.12 20.24
C ASN A 570 19.21 0.55 19.16
N PRO A 571 19.19 1.05 17.91
CA PRO A 571 20.09 0.56 16.86
C PRO A 571 21.58 0.61 17.21
N GLU A 572 21.99 1.49 18.13
CA GLU A 572 23.38 1.78 18.49
C GLU A 572 23.90 0.96 19.69
N LYS A 573 23.09 0.79 20.76
CA LYS A 573 23.54 0.16 22.02
C LYS A 573 22.39 -0.37 22.88
N GLY A 574 22.72 -1.27 23.81
CA GLY A 574 21.80 -1.75 24.85
C GLY A 574 21.59 -0.77 26.01
N VAL A 575 20.34 -0.65 26.45
CA VAL A 575 19.83 0.29 27.47
C VAL A 575 19.51 -0.39 28.80
N LEU A 576 18.85 -1.55 28.76
CA LEU A 576 18.46 -2.33 29.94
C LEU A 576 18.74 -3.82 29.69
N TYR A 577 19.32 -4.50 30.68
CA TYR A 577 19.62 -5.92 30.64
C TYR A 577 18.90 -6.61 31.80
N GLY A 578 17.84 -7.37 31.52
CA GLY A 578 17.08 -8.10 32.51
C GLY A 578 17.39 -9.60 32.49
N PHE A 579 17.59 -10.20 33.66
CA PHE A 579 17.94 -11.60 33.85
C PHE A 579 17.09 -12.22 34.95
N LEU A 580 16.45 -13.35 34.67
CA LEU A 580 15.68 -14.14 35.63
C LEU A 580 16.33 -15.51 35.82
N ASP A 581 16.81 -15.77 37.03
CA ASP A 581 17.32 -17.08 37.42
C ASP A 581 16.16 -18.01 37.82
N LEU A 582 15.92 -19.06 37.04
CA LEU A 582 14.80 -19.98 37.29
C LEU A 582 14.95 -20.78 38.59
N SER A 583 16.15 -20.88 39.17
CA SER A 583 16.38 -21.64 40.40
C SER A 583 15.93 -20.90 41.66
N CYS A 584 16.00 -19.57 41.67
CA CYS A 584 15.57 -18.74 42.80
C CYS A 584 14.34 -17.87 42.50
N GLY A 585 14.00 -17.66 41.22
CA GLY A 585 12.89 -16.81 40.79
C GLY A 585 13.19 -15.31 40.86
N GLU A 586 14.45 -14.91 41.10
CA GLU A 586 14.85 -13.51 41.18
C GLU A 586 15.11 -12.92 39.80
N VAL A 587 14.48 -11.78 39.51
CA VAL A 587 14.78 -10.96 38.32
C VAL A 587 15.77 -9.87 38.73
N GLN A 588 16.91 -9.80 38.04
CA GLN A 588 17.91 -8.75 38.18
C GLN A 588 17.93 -7.91 36.91
N HIS A 589 18.01 -6.58 37.09
CA HIS A 589 18.12 -5.64 35.98
C HIS A 589 19.37 -4.81 36.14
N PHE A 590 20.04 -4.54 35.03
CA PHE A 590 21.21 -3.66 34.98
C PHE A 590 20.99 -2.64 33.87
N TRP A 591 21.23 -1.38 34.18
CA TRP A 591 21.13 -0.30 33.20
C TRP A 591 22.43 -0.17 32.37
N PHE A 592 22.38 0.59 31.28
CA PHE A 592 23.52 0.80 30.39
C PHE A 592 24.75 1.44 31.05
N ASP A 593 24.58 2.10 32.19
CA ASP A 593 25.64 2.65 33.04
C ASP A 593 26.13 1.65 34.11
N GLU A 594 25.54 0.45 34.15
CA GLU A 594 25.89 -0.66 35.05
C GLU A 594 26.43 -1.89 34.31
N LYS A 595 26.92 -1.72 33.07
CA LYS A 595 27.44 -2.82 32.23
C LYS A 595 28.51 -3.68 32.92
N ASP A 596 29.39 -3.08 33.71
CA ASP A 596 30.40 -3.83 34.47
C ASP A 596 29.76 -4.80 35.48
N LYS A 597 28.63 -4.41 36.09
CA LYS A 597 27.88 -5.28 37.01
C LYS A 597 27.17 -6.39 36.23
N ALA A 598 26.52 -6.05 35.10
CA ALA A 598 25.88 -7.02 34.21
C ALA A 598 26.89 -8.06 33.70
N SER A 599 28.04 -7.62 33.21
CA SER A 599 29.13 -8.48 32.73
C SER A 599 29.61 -9.43 33.83
N LYS A 600 29.86 -8.92 35.04
CA LYS A 600 30.23 -9.76 36.20
C LYS A 600 29.16 -10.77 36.56
N TYR A 601 27.88 -10.38 36.53
CA TYR A 601 26.75 -11.29 36.78
C TYR A 601 26.73 -12.44 35.76
N VAL A 602 26.82 -12.13 34.46
CA VAL A 602 26.83 -13.14 33.40
C VAL A 602 28.06 -14.05 33.52
N GLN A 603 29.25 -13.51 33.78
CA GLN A 603 30.47 -14.31 33.98
C GLN A 603 30.37 -15.27 35.16
N LEU A 604 29.73 -14.86 36.26
CA LEU A 604 29.49 -15.72 37.42
C LEU A 604 28.59 -16.90 37.03
N LYS A 605 27.45 -16.61 36.38
CA LYS A 605 26.49 -17.64 35.94
C LYS A 605 27.07 -18.57 34.88
N MET A 606 27.94 -18.08 34.00
CA MET A 606 28.70 -18.93 33.07
C MET A 606 29.58 -19.94 33.79
N LYS A 607 30.30 -19.54 34.85
CA LYS A 607 31.13 -20.45 35.66
C LYS A 607 30.30 -21.52 36.39
N GLU A 608 29.03 -21.22 36.65
CA GLU A 608 28.06 -22.12 37.27
C GLU A 608 27.33 -23.04 36.24
N ASN A 609 27.72 -22.97 34.96
CA ASN A 609 27.16 -23.70 33.83
C ASN A 609 25.67 -23.40 33.55
N TYR A 610 25.27 -22.13 33.68
CA TYR A 610 23.92 -21.70 33.27
C TYR A 610 23.78 -21.57 31.75
N ILE A 611 22.61 -21.91 31.25
CA ILE A 611 22.16 -21.66 29.87
C ILE A 611 21.29 -20.40 29.85
N PHE A 612 21.59 -19.49 28.94
CA PHE A 612 20.90 -18.22 28.78
C PHE A 612 19.83 -18.32 27.68
N VAL A 613 18.56 -18.37 28.08
CA VAL A 613 17.42 -18.48 27.17
C VAL A 613 16.87 -17.08 26.89
N HIS A 614 16.79 -16.71 25.63
CA HIS A 614 16.17 -15.46 25.17
C HIS A 614 15.10 -15.74 24.11
N TRP A 615 14.23 -14.78 23.86
CA TRP A 615 13.26 -14.92 22.77
C TRP A 615 13.98 -14.87 21.42
N GLY A 616 14.69 -13.80 21.07
CA GLY A 616 15.30 -13.68 19.73
C GLY A 616 16.19 -12.45 19.56
N GLY A 617 16.04 -11.71 18.45
CA GLY A 617 16.62 -10.37 18.30
C GLY A 617 18.15 -10.27 18.38
N LYS A 618 18.63 -9.10 18.83
CA LYS A 618 20.04 -8.81 19.07
C LYS A 618 20.52 -9.23 20.47
N ASP A 619 19.69 -9.85 21.30
CA ASP A 619 19.97 -10.13 22.72
C ASP A 619 21.31 -10.82 22.93
N GLU A 620 21.54 -11.96 22.25
CA GLU A 620 22.81 -12.70 22.29
C GLU A 620 23.99 -11.83 21.85
N LYS A 621 23.81 -11.08 20.75
CA LYS A 621 24.86 -10.23 20.19
C LYS A 621 25.24 -9.10 21.15
N LEU A 622 24.29 -8.55 21.90
CA LEU A 622 24.55 -7.50 22.88
C LEU A 622 25.36 -8.02 24.08
N LEU A 623 25.16 -9.27 24.50
CA LEU A 623 26.01 -9.86 25.54
C LEU A 623 27.48 -9.88 25.09
N LEU A 624 27.74 -10.23 23.83
CA LEU A 624 29.08 -10.25 23.26
C LEU A 624 29.63 -8.84 23.04
N ASP A 625 28.91 -8.02 22.29
CA ASP A 625 29.40 -6.73 21.79
C ASP A 625 29.47 -5.67 22.89
N GLU A 626 28.51 -5.65 23.82
CA GLU A 626 28.40 -4.60 24.85
C GLU A 626 28.91 -5.03 26.22
N LEU A 627 28.73 -6.30 26.59
CA LEU A 627 29.15 -6.82 27.89
C LEU A 627 30.47 -7.62 27.83
N GLY A 628 30.98 -7.91 26.63
CA GLY A 628 32.23 -8.64 26.42
C GLY A 628 32.18 -10.10 26.88
N VAL A 629 30.98 -10.72 26.90
CA VAL A 629 30.76 -12.08 27.42
C VAL A 629 30.05 -12.94 26.37
N ASN A 630 30.40 -14.22 26.31
CA ASN A 630 29.84 -15.15 25.34
C ASN A 630 29.26 -16.40 26.05
N PRO A 631 28.13 -16.27 26.75
CA PRO A 631 27.50 -17.40 27.43
C PRO A 631 26.93 -18.42 26.44
N GLN A 632 26.65 -19.63 26.93
CA GLN A 632 25.84 -20.58 26.17
C GLN A 632 24.40 -20.04 26.08
N THR A 633 23.93 -19.76 24.88
CA THR A 633 22.60 -19.21 24.61
C THR A 633 21.65 -20.25 24.02
N PHE A 634 20.35 -20.04 24.21
CA PHE A 634 19.29 -20.77 23.52
C PHE A 634 18.22 -19.79 23.01
N ASN A 635 18.07 -19.71 21.70
CA ASN A 635 17.11 -18.86 21.01
C ASN A 635 15.74 -19.55 20.94
N LEU A 636 14.81 -19.13 21.79
CA LEU A 636 13.50 -19.78 21.92
C LEU A 636 12.58 -19.48 20.75
N LEU A 637 12.64 -18.28 20.15
CA LEU A 637 11.89 -17.93 18.94
C LEU A 637 12.22 -18.87 17.80
N TYR A 638 13.50 -19.13 17.55
CA TYR A 638 13.93 -20.06 16.50
C TYR A 638 13.36 -21.45 16.74
N PHE A 639 13.39 -21.93 17.98
CA PHE A 639 12.80 -23.22 18.35
C PHE A 639 11.29 -23.24 18.10
N CYS A 640 10.54 -22.24 18.57
CA CYS A 640 9.11 -22.12 18.32
C CYS A 640 8.80 -22.08 16.81
N GLN A 641 9.57 -21.32 16.04
CA GLN A 641 9.39 -21.21 14.59
C GLN A 641 9.61 -22.53 13.84
N THR A 642 10.42 -23.44 14.38
CA THR A 642 10.83 -24.68 13.70
C THR A 642 10.28 -25.96 14.33
N SER A 643 9.71 -25.90 15.53
CA SER A 643 9.25 -27.07 16.28
C SER A 643 7.85 -26.92 16.87
N LEU A 644 7.41 -25.72 17.25
CA LEU A 644 6.11 -25.55 17.89
C LEU A 644 4.98 -25.64 16.87
N VAL A 645 4.08 -26.57 17.10
CA VAL A 645 2.77 -26.65 16.45
C VAL A 645 1.73 -26.24 17.47
N ALA A 646 1.02 -25.14 17.23
CA ALA A 646 -0.01 -24.55 18.08
C ALA A 646 -0.91 -23.64 17.23
N PRO A 647 -2.15 -23.33 17.67
CA PRO A 647 -3.05 -22.40 16.98
C PRO A 647 -2.59 -20.94 17.19
N ILE A 648 -1.53 -20.55 16.49
CA ILE A 648 -0.93 -19.21 16.53
C ILE A 648 -0.85 -18.61 15.12
N ASP A 649 -1.19 -17.33 15.00
CA ASP A 649 -1.11 -16.60 13.73
C ASP A 649 0.30 -16.09 13.43
N SER A 650 1.05 -15.73 14.48
CA SER A 650 2.47 -15.39 14.39
C SER A 650 3.30 -16.09 15.47
N THR A 651 4.62 -15.91 15.40
CA THR A 651 5.54 -16.37 16.46
C THR A 651 6.08 -15.20 17.27
N THR A 652 5.28 -14.16 17.50
CA THR A 652 5.60 -13.16 18.52
C THR A 652 5.57 -13.82 19.91
N LEU A 653 6.25 -13.21 20.89
CA LEU A 653 6.22 -13.73 22.26
C LEU A 653 4.78 -13.73 22.81
N LYS A 654 3.98 -12.71 22.45
CA LYS A 654 2.58 -12.54 22.83
C LYS A 654 1.71 -13.68 22.31
N ASP A 655 1.72 -13.93 21.00
CA ASP A 655 0.87 -14.97 20.40
C ASP A 655 1.20 -16.36 20.93
N VAL A 656 2.49 -16.64 21.13
CA VAL A 656 2.93 -17.93 21.70
C VAL A 656 2.57 -18.03 23.18
N HIS A 657 2.71 -16.94 23.94
CA HIS A 657 2.26 -16.88 25.33
C HIS A 657 0.76 -17.15 25.42
N ASP A 658 -0.07 -16.47 24.65
CA ASP A 658 -1.52 -16.61 24.72
C ASP A 658 -1.98 -18.02 24.34
N ALA A 659 -1.40 -18.60 23.29
CA ALA A 659 -1.76 -19.94 22.87
C ALA A 659 -1.33 -21.04 23.85
N LEU A 660 -0.25 -20.85 24.61
CA LEU A 660 0.29 -21.88 25.51
C LEU A 660 -0.05 -21.67 26.98
N CYS A 661 -0.21 -20.42 27.40
CA CYS A 661 -0.36 -20.01 28.80
C CYS A 661 -1.72 -19.34 29.07
N GLY A 662 -2.46 -18.95 28.03
CA GLY A 662 -3.69 -18.20 28.12
C GLY A 662 -3.45 -16.69 28.21
N HIS A 663 -4.37 -15.92 27.63
CA HIS A 663 -4.36 -14.46 27.71
C HIS A 663 -4.57 -13.99 29.15
N MET A 664 -3.86 -12.94 29.56
CA MET A 664 -3.90 -12.41 30.93
C MET A 664 -4.67 -11.09 30.94
N GLU A 665 -5.82 -11.05 31.63
CA GLU A 665 -6.71 -9.88 31.62
C GLU A 665 -6.33 -8.79 32.63
N ASP A 666 -5.39 -9.04 33.55
CA ASP A 666 -5.05 -8.05 34.56
C ASP A 666 -4.30 -6.84 33.98
N GLU A 667 -4.53 -5.67 34.60
CA GLU A 667 -4.02 -4.40 34.09
C GLU A 667 -2.50 -4.36 33.96
N TRP A 668 -1.76 -5.09 34.79
CA TRP A 668 -0.31 -5.08 34.72
C TRP A 668 0.18 -5.75 33.44
N TRP A 669 -0.37 -6.92 33.09
CA TRP A 669 -0.06 -7.59 31.82
C TRP A 669 -0.52 -6.76 30.61
N LYS A 670 -1.71 -6.18 30.68
CA LYS A 670 -2.21 -5.31 29.63
C LYS A 670 -1.25 -4.15 29.36
N ASN A 671 -0.91 -3.39 30.40
CA ASN A 671 -0.13 -2.16 30.27
C ASN A 671 1.36 -2.41 29.97
N ASN A 672 1.93 -3.54 30.39
CA ASN A 672 3.37 -3.77 30.29
C ASN A 672 3.78 -4.83 29.25
N PHE A 673 2.86 -5.71 28.85
CA PHE A 673 3.14 -6.76 27.86
C PHE A 673 2.31 -6.55 26.59
N TYR A 674 0.97 -6.58 26.69
CA TYR A 674 0.13 -6.57 25.48
C TYR A 674 0.11 -5.21 24.78
N ASP A 675 0.05 -4.11 25.52
CA ASP A 675 -0.07 -2.77 24.92
C ASP A 675 1.26 -2.15 24.49
N ILE A 676 2.39 -2.66 24.99
CA ILE A 676 3.73 -2.20 24.64
C ILE A 676 4.31 -3.01 23.49
N ASP A 677 4.73 -2.34 22.41
CA ASP A 677 5.42 -2.97 21.28
C ASP A 677 6.91 -2.54 21.21
N GLY A 678 7.63 -3.11 20.23
CA GLY A 678 9.06 -2.82 20.05
C GLY A 678 9.36 -1.38 19.63
N ILE A 679 8.43 -0.68 18.99
CA ILE A 679 8.61 0.74 18.62
C ILE A 679 8.50 1.60 19.87
N TYR A 680 7.50 1.34 20.72
CA TYR A 680 7.35 2.04 21.98
C TYR A 680 8.56 1.85 22.89
N LYS A 681 9.06 0.60 23.03
CA LYS A 681 10.30 0.29 23.76
C LYS A 681 11.51 1.05 23.21
N LEU A 682 11.63 1.15 21.88
CA LEU A 682 12.68 1.94 21.22
C LEU A 682 12.58 3.45 21.56
N VAL A 683 11.37 4.01 21.60
CA VAL A 683 11.14 5.41 22.02
C VAL A 683 11.59 5.62 23.47
N LEU A 684 11.20 4.72 24.38
CA LEU A 684 11.63 4.77 25.78
C LEU A 684 13.15 4.67 25.90
N CYS A 685 13.78 3.75 25.15
CA CYS A 685 15.24 3.62 25.10
C CYS A 685 15.91 4.94 24.69
N ASN A 686 15.43 5.58 23.62
CA ASN A 686 16.00 6.84 23.14
C ASN A 686 15.78 7.99 24.14
N ARG A 687 14.62 8.05 24.81
CA ARG A 687 14.36 9.03 25.87
C ARG A 687 15.33 8.87 27.05
N ILE A 688 15.51 7.65 27.54
CA ILE A 688 16.42 7.33 28.65
C ILE A 688 17.88 7.63 28.29
N LEU A 689 18.28 7.38 27.04
CA LEU A 689 19.63 7.71 26.58
C LEU A 689 19.85 9.23 26.45
N GLY A 690 18.80 9.99 26.12
CA GLY A 690 18.83 11.46 26.08
C GLY A 690 18.78 12.11 27.46
N ASP A 691 18.00 11.54 28.38
CA ASP A 691 17.92 11.93 29.80
C ASP A 691 17.95 10.68 30.69
N PRO A 692 19.13 10.27 31.19
CA PRO A 692 19.27 9.13 32.09
C PRO A 692 18.51 9.25 33.41
N THR A 693 18.05 10.46 33.77
CA THR A 693 17.32 10.74 35.01
C THR A 693 15.81 10.67 34.87
N ASP A 694 15.28 10.39 33.66
CA ASP A 694 13.85 10.19 33.40
C ASP A 694 13.34 8.92 34.09
N THR A 695 12.94 9.07 35.35
CA THR A 695 12.40 7.99 36.17
C THR A 695 11.11 7.39 35.62
N SER A 696 10.29 8.16 34.90
CA SER A 696 9.03 7.67 34.34
C SER A 696 9.29 6.68 33.20
N SER A 697 10.12 7.08 32.24
CA SER A 697 10.50 6.21 31.11
C SER A 697 11.27 4.98 31.60
N ARG A 698 12.15 5.14 32.60
CA ARG A 698 12.88 4.00 33.21
C ARG A 698 11.93 3.00 33.87
N ASN A 699 10.95 3.47 34.65
CA ASN A 699 9.99 2.59 35.31
C ASN A 699 9.13 1.84 34.28
N SER A 700 8.65 2.54 33.25
CA SER A 700 7.85 1.92 32.18
C SER A 700 8.65 0.86 31.41
N LEU A 701 9.89 1.18 30.99
CA LEU A 701 10.74 0.21 30.28
C LEU A 701 11.11 -0.99 31.16
N LEU A 702 11.37 -0.76 32.45
CA LEU A 702 11.69 -1.80 33.42
C LEU A 702 10.52 -2.79 33.58
N GLU A 703 9.30 -2.30 33.77
CA GLU A 703 8.13 -3.19 33.93
C GLU A 703 7.78 -3.89 32.61
N ALA A 704 8.01 -3.27 31.46
CA ALA A 704 7.85 -3.91 30.15
C ALA A 704 8.84 -5.06 29.94
N ASN A 705 10.12 -4.84 30.21
CA ASN A 705 11.17 -5.88 30.11
C ASN A 705 10.90 -7.02 31.11
N LYS A 706 10.49 -6.70 32.33
CA LYS A 706 10.10 -7.69 33.33
C LYS A 706 8.90 -8.52 32.88
N ALA A 707 7.91 -7.92 32.21
CA ALA A 707 6.78 -8.64 31.64
C ALA A 707 7.21 -9.62 30.54
N ASP A 708 8.09 -9.20 29.63
CA ASP A 708 8.67 -10.08 28.60
C ASP A 708 9.45 -11.24 29.22
N ILE A 709 10.27 -11.00 30.24
CA ILE A 709 11.03 -12.05 30.93
C ILE A 709 10.11 -13.07 31.61
N ILE A 710 9.05 -12.60 32.27
CA ILE A 710 8.06 -13.48 32.92
C ILE A 710 7.27 -14.26 31.86
N ALA A 711 6.85 -13.63 30.76
CA ALA A 711 6.19 -14.28 29.64
C ALA A 711 7.07 -15.37 29.04
N LEU A 712 8.34 -15.05 28.82
CA LEU A 712 9.33 -15.96 28.27
C LEU A 712 9.57 -17.18 29.17
N ARG A 713 9.62 -16.96 30.50
CA ARG A 713 9.64 -18.06 31.48
C ARG A 713 8.40 -18.94 31.35
N LYS A 714 7.20 -18.35 31.35
CA LYS A 714 5.93 -19.09 31.27
C LYS A 714 5.85 -19.93 30.00
N VAL A 715 6.24 -19.35 28.86
CA VAL A 715 6.32 -20.05 27.58
C VAL A 715 7.29 -21.22 27.67
N LEU A 716 8.49 -21.01 28.21
CA LEU A 716 9.47 -22.09 28.37
C LEU A 716 8.94 -23.24 29.26
N GLU A 717 8.29 -22.91 30.38
CA GLU A 717 7.65 -23.89 31.28
C GLU A 717 6.52 -24.68 30.58
N ALA A 718 5.71 -23.99 29.78
CA ALA A 718 4.65 -24.62 28.99
C ALA A 718 5.22 -25.57 27.93
N LEU A 719 6.28 -25.15 27.22
CA LEU A 719 6.95 -25.97 26.21
C LEU A 719 7.53 -27.27 26.80
N PHE A 720 8.05 -27.26 28.05
CA PHE A 720 8.49 -28.49 28.73
C PHE A 720 7.36 -29.49 28.98
N SER A 721 6.10 -29.06 28.94
CA SER A 721 4.93 -29.88 29.23
C SER A 721 4.25 -30.42 27.97
N LEU A 722 4.61 -29.91 26.78
CA LEU A 722 4.01 -30.33 25.53
C LEU A 722 4.49 -31.72 25.08
N PRO A 723 3.62 -32.54 24.48
CA PRO A 723 4.03 -33.80 23.91
C PRO A 723 4.95 -33.57 22.69
N VAL A 724 5.92 -34.46 22.49
CA VAL A 724 6.74 -34.49 21.29
C VAL A 724 6.14 -35.47 20.29
N LYS A 725 5.66 -34.99 19.14
CA LYS A 725 5.19 -35.83 18.05
C LYS A 725 6.19 -35.73 16.90
N SER A 726 7.00 -36.76 16.74
CA SER A 726 7.78 -36.90 15.50
C SER A 726 6.83 -37.31 14.38
N SER A 727 6.94 -36.69 13.21
CA SER A 727 6.37 -37.29 12.01
C SER A 727 7.08 -38.63 11.82
N LYS A 728 6.30 -39.73 11.79
CA LYS A 728 6.88 -41.05 11.58
C LYS A 728 7.62 -41.02 10.24
N GLN A 729 8.94 -41.18 10.29
CA GLN A 729 9.73 -41.59 9.13
C GLN A 729 9.22 -42.98 8.72
N ASN A 730 8.26 -43.03 7.81
CA ASN A 730 7.86 -44.25 7.12
C ASN A 730 8.34 -44.16 5.68
#